data_AF-A0A3S0D345-F1
#
_entry.id   AF-A0A3S0D345-F1
#
_cell.length_a   1.000
_cell.length_b   1.000
_cell.length_c   1.000
_cell.angle_alpha   90.00
_cell.angle_beta   90.00
_cell.angle_gamma   90.00
#
_symmetry.space_group_name_H-M   'P 1'
#
loop_
_entity.id
_entity.type
_entity.pdbx_description
1 polymer ?
#
loop_
_entity_poly.entity_id
_entity_poly.type
_entity_poly.pdbx_seq_one_letter_code
_entity_poly.pdbx_strand_id
1 'polypeptide(L)'
;MPMPTGPCTRPRLRVGIARWQRKRKPPWRHRRRSTTATRHLFCTNRLYLSIERGFPKFGDSPPHRSQRPLTYGFPSIDGFPMTQRAIFNHYAYSGFTVSIGIFLVTLSGYLLAGLDVAAGLAMGAICVSVNDVPTPDRHKLLETLSGLVLGILTVTIVSVTRSHTWLMGASVLGISFVAAMITAYGRKAIPLSFSIFFTMILALSAPSHGDKTVLIKHFALGGFIYLCYALVVARILSFRTRQQALGESIQALANYLRIQGNFFDAAIPMDDCYRALIGQQAVVAEKLQGARDLLFRQMRSERDGMLAATLVKSLELFEHLLSIQVDYTGLRNHFAGSDLLMFFRDISRKGSQDLEYIGYALIQGQLPDSGVNYKAELYAIEHEVGRLRPSTGGEGQRPAAMVIGVYDKVLHSIEQINQIRRASHTPTPPQEAVSGVSVEHFLSRTSYNPRRLLRSVSFKSPVFRYALRVALAMGCGYWVDLVLPYTAHGYWILLTIAVIMRSSYSVTRQRQWDRILGNIIGCILAAFLLWATNNSVVLMAVVVTAVGVAHAQATRNYRYTAVAACLMGLLPTHFLEPEAQFLVAERLLDTGVGALIAWGFSFVLPYWESNNIPGLVRNVLKTSAAYTRTTLNFSPSQLQYRLSRKHLIDAIAALGSAGRRMLDEPESQRRAVEPLNTFITGSYLLAAQLASIRLLIQQRSGELNNAALPATLANASGNIAAILENSDAKPDLPPLPEEIPGVPASNAQLLLLHRLAEIRDGARELSELSEYIGAREQTIAAPESPSSKPL
;
A
#
# COMPACT_ATOMS: atom_id res chain seq x y z
N MET A 1 42.20 52.30 8.67
CA MET A 1 43.24 52.42 9.71
C MET A 1 43.73 51.01 10.07
N PRO A 2 45.03 50.82 10.34
CA PRO A 2 45.92 50.12 9.38
C PRO A 2 46.52 48.76 9.85
N MET A 3 47.03 48.03 8.84
CA MET A 3 48.17 47.06 8.74
C MET A 3 49.39 47.27 9.68
N PRO A 4 50.52 46.50 9.64
CA PRO A 4 50.85 45.12 9.14
C PRO A 4 51.85 44.31 10.05
N THR A 5 52.28 43.09 9.65
CA THR A 5 53.71 42.67 9.42
C THR A 5 53.82 41.16 9.06
N GLY A 6 54.61 40.81 8.02
CA GLY A 6 54.97 39.43 7.58
C GLY A 6 56.24 38.89 8.27
N PRO A 7 57.08 37.98 7.68
CA PRO A 7 57.02 37.27 6.37
C PRO A 7 57.53 35.79 6.35
N CYS A 8 57.57 35.19 5.13
CA CYS A 8 58.53 34.19 4.58
C CYS A 8 58.62 32.71 5.07
N THR A 9 58.32 31.74 4.18
CA THR A 9 59.29 30.85 3.45
C THR A 9 58.62 29.59 2.84
N ARG A 10 58.93 29.30 1.57
CA ARG A 10 58.94 27.97 0.87
C ARG A 10 60.44 27.63 0.61
N PRO A 11 60.90 26.44 0.13
CA PRO A 11 60.20 25.35 -0.62
C PRO A 11 60.69 23.90 -0.32
N ARG A 12 60.13 22.86 -0.98
CA ARG A 12 60.86 21.88 -1.83
C ARG A 12 60.00 20.71 -2.35
N LEU A 13 60.08 20.50 -3.67
CA LEU A 13 59.70 19.29 -4.40
C LEU A 13 60.63 18.11 -4.05
N ARG A 14 60.10 16.88 -4.12
CA ARG A 14 60.87 15.69 -4.51
C ARG A 14 60.13 14.88 -5.57
N VAL A 15 60.78 14.80 -6.74
CA VAL A 15 60.53 13.90 -7.85
C VAL A 15 61.18 12.55 -7.55
N GLY A 16 60.54 11.45 -7.94
CA GLY A 16 61.14 10.11 -7.98
C GLY A 16 60.67 9.37 -9.24
N ILE A 17 61.58 9.22 -10.21
CA ILE A 17 61.46 8.43 -11.43
C ILE A 17 62.26 7.13 -11.25
N ALA A 18 61.86 6.09 -12.00
CA ALA A 18 62.57 4.85 -12.40
C ALA A 18 62.06 3.55 -11.71
N ARG A 19 61.95 2.38 -12.36
CA ARG A 19 62.13 1.92 -13.76
C ARG A 19 61.54 0.50 -13.90
N TRP A 20 60.89 0.26 -15.03
CA TRP A 20 61.01 -0.90 -15.96
C TRP A 20 61.01 -2.40 -15.53
N GLN A 21 60.08 -3.10 -16.20
CA GLN A 21 60.18 -4.37 -16.96
C GLN A 21 60.03 -5.77 -16.32
N ARG A 22 58.99 -6.50 -16.79
CA ARG A 22 59.11 -7.76 -17.58
C ARG A 22 57.75 -8.16 -18.20
N LYS A 23 57.59 -7.98 -19.52
CA LYS A 23 57.38 -9.01 -20.57
C LYS A 23 56.44 -10.19 -20.21
N ARG A 24 55.31 -10.32 -20.94
CA ARG A 24 54.98 -11.48 -21.79
C ARG A 24 53.84 -11.16 -22.79
N LYS A 25 54.03 -11.61 -24.02
CA LYS A 25 53.24 -11.41 -25.25
C LYS A 25 51.97 -12.30 -25.30
N PRO A 26 51.01 -12.02 -26.21
CA PRO A 26 49.75 -12.74 -26.38
C PRO A 26 49.88 -13.93 -27.37
N PRO A 27 48.80 -14.69 -27.60
CA PRO A 27 48.56 -15.19 -28.95
C PRO A 27 47.14 -14.91 -29.46
N TRP A 28 47.12 -14.51 -30.72
CA TRP A 28 46.02 -14.57 -31.66
C TRP A 28 45.60 -16.02 -31.94
N ARG A 29 44.32 -16.28 -32.24
CA ARG A 29 43.94 -17.16 -33.35
C ARG A 29 42.53 -16.85 -33.88
N HIS A 30 42.50 -16.70 -35.20
CA HIS A 30 41.36 -16.61 -36.10
C HIS A 30 40.36 -17.78 -35.98
N ARG A 31 39.08 -17.49 -36.22
CA ARG A 31 38.30 -18.28 -37.19
C ARG A 31 37.33 -17.39 -37.98
N ARG A 32 37.42 -17.54 -39.30
CA ARG A 32 36.67 -16.86 -40.37
C ARG A 32 35.29 -17.50 -40.59
N ARG A 33 34.36 -16.63 -41.03
CA ARG A 33 33.37 -16.72 -42.13
C ARG A 33 32.50 -17.98 -42.31
N SER A 34 31.20 -17.71 -42.45
CA SER A 34 30.35 -18.07 -43.61
C SER A 34 28.97 -17.38 -43.40
N THR A 35 28.60 -16.34 -44.18
CA THR A 35 27.69 -16.37 -45.37
C THR A 35 26.28 -16.84 -45.00
N THR A 36 25.13 -16.27 -45.36
CA THR A 36 24.61 -15.36 -46.42
C THR A 36 23.15 -15.10 -45.96
N ALA A 37 22.47 -13.97 -46.16
CA ALA A 37 21.87 -13.63 -47.44
C ALA A 37 21.22 -12.23 -47.36
N THR A 38 21.52 -11.46 -48.39
CA THR A 38 20.95 -10.18 -48.77
C THR A 38 19.68 -10.43 -49.60
N ARG A 39 18.59 -9.68 -49.37
CA ARG A 39 17.63 -9.30 -50.42
C ARG A 39 17.15 -7.86 -50.21
N HIS A 40 17.71 -7.00 -51.05
CA HIS A 40 17.19 -5.77 -51.65
C HIS A 40 15.72 -5.88 -52.14
N LEU A 41 14.93 -4.87 -52.54
CA LEU A 41 15.13 -3.48 -53.02
C LEU A 41 13.71 -2.80 -53.06
N PHE A 42 13.63 -1.49 -52.75
CA PHE A 42 12.78 -0.41 -53.34
C PHE A 42 11.23 -0.46 -53.38
N CYS A 43 10.59 0.62 -52.87
CA CYS A 43 10.02 1.70 -53.73
C CYS A 43 9.56 2.94 -52.92
N THR A 44 10.29 4.04 -53.12
CA THR A 44 9.93 5.48 -53.24
C THR A 44 8.62 6.07 -52.69
N ASN A 45 8.80 7.16 -51.93
CA ASN A 45 8.13 8.48 -51.97
C ASN A 45 6.60 8.55 -52.13
N ARG A 46 5.93 8.94 -51.03
CA ARG A 46 4.89 9.98 -51.08
C ARG A 46 4.87 10.79 -49.79
N LEU A 47 5.26 12.05 -49.92
CA LEU A 47 5.12 13.12 -48.94
C LEU A 47 3.66 13.60 -48.90
N TYR A 48 3.30 14.18 -47.75
CA TYR A 48 2.15 15.06 -47.46
C TYR A 48 0.76 14.46 -47.15
N LEU A 49 0.21 15.00 -46.05
CA LEU A 49 -1.20 15.03 -45.59
C LEU A 49 -1.77 13.77 -44.92
N SER A 50 -1.52 13.65 -43.61
CA SER A 50 -2.52 13.13 -42.65
C SER A 50 -2.15 13.55 -41.22
N ILE A 51 -2.46 14.80 -40.87
CA ILE A 51 -2.71 15.19 -39.48
C ILE A 51 -4.23 15.07 -39.33
N GLU A 52 -4.73 13.87 -39.05
CA GLU A 52 -6.13 13.67 -38.69
C GLU A 52 -6.29 12.43 -37.79
N ARG A 53 -6.88 12.68 -36.61
CA ARG A 53 -7.52 11.73 -35.67
C ARG A 53 -6.54 10.93 -34.80
N GLY A 54 -6.75 10.73 -33.52
CA GLY A 54 -7.93 10.70 -32.65
C GLY A 54 -7.61 9.68 -31.55
N PHE A 55 -8.39 9.60 -30.47
CA PHE A 55 -8.30 8.48 -29.52
C PHE A 55 -8.16 7.15 -30.29
N PRO A 56 -7.23 6.24 -29.91
CA PRO A 56 -7.15 4.94 -30.55
C PRO A 56 -8.53 4.27 -30.43
N LYS A 57 -9.15 3.94 -31.57
CA LYS A 57 -10.39 3.15 -31.56
C LYS A 57 -10.05 1.77 -30.99
N PHE A 58 -10.53 1.51 -29.79
CA PHE A 58 -10.35 0.24 -29.10
C PHE A 58 -11.28 -0.82 -29.68
N GLY A 59 -10.74 -1.66 -30.55
CA GLY A 59 -11.35 -2.88 -31.06
C GLY A 59 -10.25 -3.82 -31.50
N ASP A 60 -10.29 -5.06 -31.00
CA ASP A 60 -9.42 -6.20 -31.30
C ASP A 60 -8.07 -6.27 -30.53
N SER A 61 -8.18 -6.65 -29.25
CA SER A 61 -7.08 -7.30 -28.52
C SER A 61 -7.24 -8.84 -28.59
N PRO A 62 -6.18 -9.63 -28.86
CA PRO A 62 -6.28 -11.09 -28.90
C PRO A 62 -6.51 -11.69 -27.50
N PRO A 63 -7.10 -12.90 -27.38
CA PRO A 63 -7.56 -13.43 -26.12
C PRO A 63 -6.39 -13.84 -25.21
N HIS A 64 -6.64 -13.58 -23.92
CA HIS A 64 -5.86 -13.87 -22.72
C HIS A 64 -4.82 -15.00 -22.78
N ARG A 65 -3.55 -14.64 -22.51
CA ARG A 65 -2.63 -15.52 -21.79
C ARG A 65 -2.74 -15.20 -20.30
N SER A 66 -2.97 -16.21 -19.47
CA SER A 66 -3.06 -16.10 -18.01
C SER A 66 -1.78 -15.48 -17.43
N GLN A 67 -1.76 -14.16 -17.23
CA GLN A 67 -0.65 -13.47 -16.61
C GLN A 67 -0.77 -13.62 -15.09
N ARG A 68 0.10 -14.47 -14.53
CA ARG A 68 0.38 -14.50 -13.09
C ARG A 68 0.74 -13.07 -12.64
N PRO A 69 0.38 -12.66 -11.41
CA PRO A 69 0.80 -11.37 -10.90
C PRO A 69 2.32 -11.27 -11.04
N LEU A 70 2.79 -10.28 -11.80
CA LEU A 70 4.19 -9.86 -11.84
C LEU A 70 4.53 -9.40 -10.42
N THR A 71 4.92 -10.36 -9.60
CA THR A 71 5.73 -10.14 -8.41
C THR A 71 7.07 -9.69 -8.98
N TYR A 72 7.22 -8.37 -9.15
CA TYR A 72 8.53 -7.79 -9.38
C TYR A 72 9.39 -8.15 -8.17
N GLY A 73 10.12 -9.26 -8.30
CA GLY A 73 11.23 -9.57 -7.43
C GLY A 73 12.16 -8.37 -7.45
N PHE A 74 12.47 -7.87 -6.25
CA PHE A 74 13.44 -6.82 -6.04
C PHE A 74 14.74 -7.20 -6.76
N PRO A 75 15.21 -6.46 -7.78
CA PRO A 75 16.60 -6.59 -8.20
C PRO A 75 17.44 -6.24 -6.97
N SER A 76 18.31 -7.16 -6.58
CA SER A 76 19.26 -6.97 -5.50
C SER A 76 20.08 -5.71 -5.77
N ILE A 77 20.22 -4.85 -4.75
CA ILE A 77 21.34 -3.91 -4.70
C ILE A 77 22.60 -4.76 -4.53
N ASP A 78 23.59 -4.54 -5.38
CA ASP A 78 24.96 -5.02 -5.19
C ASP A 78 25.49 -4.43 -3.86
N GLY A 79 25.32 -5.16 -2.75
CA GLY A 79 25.87 -4.80 -1.44
C GLY A 79 24.98 -5.00 -0.21
N PHE A 80 23.66 -5.19 -0.34
CA PHE A 80 22.77 -5.39 0.82
C PHE A 80 21.95 -6.69 0.73
N PRO A 81 22.27 -7.73 1.54
CA PRO A 81 21.55 -9.00 1.50
C PRO A 81 20.10 -8.84 1.97
N MET A 82 19.15 -9.50 1.29
CA MET A 82 17.71 -9.46 1.61
C MET A 82 17.39 -9.79 3.08
N THR A 83 18.26 -10.56 3.73
CA THR A 83 18.14 -10.96 5.14
C THR A 83 18.17 -9.78 6.10
N GLN A 84 19.04 -8.78 5.88
CA GLN A 84 19.11 -7.61 6.74
C GLN A 84 17.85 -6.73 6.63
N ARG A 85 17.28 -6.58 5.42
CA ARG A 85 16.02 -5.85 5.22
C ARG A 85 14.84 -6.49 5.95
N ALA A 86 14.83 -7.83 6.05
CA ALA A 86 13.79 -8.56 6.76
C ALA A 86 13.90 -8.41 8.28
N ILE A 87 15.12 -8.37 8.82
CA ILE A 87 15.40 -8.33 10.27
C ILE A 87 15.18 -6.93 10.86
N PHE A 88 15.58 -5.86 10.15
CA PHE A 88 15.51 -4.49 10.68
C PHE A 88 14.18 -3.76 10.42
N ASN A 89 13.21 -4.45 9.85
CA ASN A 89 11.88 -3.89 9.61
C ASN A 89 11.14 -3.65 10.93
N HIS A 90 10.34 -2.59 11.03
CA HIS A 90 9.63 -2.23 12.26
C HIS A 90 8.71 -3.36 12.76
N TYR A 91 8.10 -4.10 11.83
CA TYR A 91 7.27 -5.27 12.16
C TYR A 91 8.06 -6.39 12.83
N ALA A 92 9.27 -6.68 12.37
CA ALA A 92 10.14 -7.70 12.96
C ALA A 92 10.56 -7.29 14.37
N TYR A 93 10.87 -6.01 14.54
CA TYR A 93 11.20 -5.43 15.83
C TYR A 93 10.03 -5.52 16.82
N SER A 94 8.82 -5.13 16.38
CA SER A 94 7.60 -5.27 17.17
C SER A 94 7.35 -6.74 17.54
N GLY A 95 7.47 -7.67 16.58
CA GLY A 95 7.33 -9.11 16.85
C GLY A 95 8.30 -9.61 17.91
N PHE A 96 9.57 -9.25 17.80
CA PHE A 96 10.60 -9.62 18.79
C PHE A 96 10.30 -9.09 20.18
N THR A 97 9.88 -7.83 20.29
CA THR A 97 9.51 -7.23 21.58
C THR A 97 8.30 -7.94 22.21
N VAL A 98 7.30 -8.32 21.41
CA VAL A 98 6.12 -9.04 21.87
C VAL A 98 6.49 -10.45 22.35
N SER A 99 7.30 -11.19 21.58
CA SER A 99 7.73 -12.53 21.98
C SER A 99 8.53 -12.56 23.27
N ILE A 100 9.43 -11.58 23.47
CA ILE A 100 10.17 -11.44 24.72
C ILE A 100 9.21 -11.12 25.87
N GLY A 101 8.25 -10.22 25.67
CA GLY A 101 7.28 -9.86 26.70
C GLY A 101 6.48 -11.07 27.18
N ILE A 102 5.91 -11.83 26.24
CA ILE A 102 5.16 -13.05 26.54
C ILE A 102 6.07 -14.07 27.25
N PHE A 103 7.30 -14.27 26.76
CA PHE A 103 8.25 -15.19 27.35
C PHE A 103 8.61 -14.80 28.79
N LEU A 104 8.92 -13.53 29.07
CA LEU A 104 9.26 -13.04 30.41
C LEU A 104 8.08 -13.15 31.38
N VAL A 105 6.85 -12.86 30.92
CA VAL A 105 5.64 -13.03 31.74
C VAL A 105 5.42 -14.50 32.08
N THR A 106 5.56 -15.38 31.09
CA THR A 106 5.37 -16.83 31.27
C THR A 106 6.45 -17.42 32.17
N LEU A 107 7.72 -17.06 31.94
CA LEU A 107 8.87 -17.52 32.71
C LEU A 107 8.81 -17.05 34.16
N SER A 108 8.44 -15.78 34.40
CA SER A 108 8.29 -15.28 35.77
C SER A 108 7.16 -16.00 36.51
N GLY A 109 6.04 -16.28 35.85
CA GLY A 109 4.98 -17.14 36.38
C GLY A 109 5.47 -18.53 36.78
N TYR A 110 6.21 -19.17 35.88
CA TYR A 110 6.75 -20.51 36.09
C TYR A 110 7.72 -20.57 37.26
N LEU A 111 8.67 -19.62 37.33
CA LEU A 111 9.68 -19.57 38.38
C LEU A 111 9.11 -19.24 39.76
N LEU A 112 8.04 -18.43 39.83
CA LEU A 112 7.47 -17.98 41.10
C LEU A 112 6.39 -18.91 41.66
N ALA A 113 5.60 -19.54 40.78
CA ALA A 113 4.36 -20.22 41.20
C ALA A 113 4.02 -21.47 40.39
N GLY A 114 4.93 -21.96 39.55
CA GLY A 114 4.76 -23.22 38.81
C GLY A 114 3.97 -23.12 37.50
N LEU A 115 3.71 -24.28 36.89
CA LEU A 115 3.20 -24.39 35.52
C LEU A 115 1.76 -23.88 35.35
N ASP A 116 0.89 -24.15 36.32
CA ASP A 116 -0.53 -23.75 36.25
C ASP A 116 -0.71 -22.23 36.22
N VAL A 117 0.06 -21.53 37.07
CA VAL A 117 0.08 -20.06 37.11
C VAL A 117 0.71 -19.51 35.84
N ALA A 118 1.81 -20.12 35.37
CA ALA A 118 2.47 -19.72 34.13
C ALA A 118 1.53 -19.81 32.92
N ALA A 119 0.74 -20.87 32.80
CA ALA A 119 -0.20 -21.07 31.71
C ALA A 119 -1.30 -19.99 31.68
N GLY A 120 -1.88 -19.66 32.84
CA GLY A 120 -2.87 -18.60 32.96
C GLY A 120 -2.30 -17.20 32.66
N LEU A 121 -1.10 -16.91 33.15
CA LEU A 121 -0.39 -15.66 32.86
C LEU A 121 -0.03 -15.54 31.37
N ALA A 122 0.46 -16.63 30.76
CA ALA A 122 0.79 -16.69 29.35
C ALA A 122 -0.44 -16.42 28.48
N MET A 123 -1.59 -17.02 28.81
CA MET A 123 -2.84 -16.79 28.10
C MET A 123 -3.25 -15.30 28.14
N GLY A 124 -3.17 -14.68 29.32
CA GLY A 124 -3.41 -13.23 29.48
C GLY A 124 -2.46 -12.37 28.64
N ALA A 125 -1.17 -12.66 28.72
CA ALA A 125 -0.13 -11.93 27.98
C ALA A 125 -0.31 -12.05 26.46
N ILE A 126 -0.51 -13.26 25.93
CA ILE A 126 -0.68 -13.50 24.50
C ILE A 126 -1.95 -12.79 24.00
N CYS A 127 -3.08 -12.91 24.70
CA CYS A 127 -4.32 -12.27 24.27
C CYS A 127 -4.25 -10.73 24.25
N VAL A 128 -3.61 -10.12 25.25
CA VAL A 128 -3.42 -8.66 25.29
C VAL A 128 -2.39 -8.21 24.25
N SER A 129 -1.35 -9.00 23.99
CA SER A 129 -0.30 -8.69 23.01
C SER A 129 -0.80 -8.49 21.59
N VAL A 130 -1.93 -9.08 21.22
CA VAL A 130 -2.56 -8.85 19.91
C VAL A 130 -2.83 -7.34 19.68
N ASN A 131 -3.14 -6.60 20.74
CA ASN A 131 -3.40 -5.16 20.69
C ASN A 131 -2.11 -4.33 20.79
N ASP A 132 -0.95 -4.97 20.96
CA ASP A 132 0.37 -4.34 21.00
C ASP A 132 0.82 -3.94 19.59
N VAL A 133 0.17 -2.92 19.05
CA VAL A 133 0.47 -2.35 17.73
C VAL A 133 1.19 -1.01 17.91
N PRO A 134 2.15 -0.66 17.04
CA PRO A 134 2.84 0.62 17.08
C PRO A 134 1.87 1.81 16.91
N THR A 135 1.56 2.49 18.00
CA THR A 135 0.67 3.68 18.03
C THR A 135 1.22 4.72 19.01
N PRO A 136 0.80 6.00 18.92
CA PRO A 136 1.24 7.03 19.86
C PRO A 136 0.86 6.69 21.30
N ASP A 137 1.70 7.07 22.28
CA ASP A 137 1.65 6.67 23.69
C ASP A 137 0.23 6.65 24.33
N ARG A 138 -0.57 7.70 24.11
CA ARG A 138 -1.95 7.75 24.65
C ARG A 138 -2.88 6.71 24.02
N HIS A 139 -2.75 6.49 22.72
CA HIS A 139 -3.53 5.48 22.01
C HIS A 139 -3.04 4.08 22.36
N LYS A 140 -1.72 3.92 22.53
CA LYS A 140 -1.11 2.67 22.97
C LYS A 140 -1.74 2.14 24.25
N LEU A 141 -1.82 2.99 25.28
CA LEU A 141 -2.46 2.66 26.56
C LEU A 141 -3.92 2.27 26.37
N LEU A 142 -4.70 3.11 25.68
CA LEU A 142 -6.14 2.87 25.51
C LEU A 142 -6.42 1.57 24.73
N GLU A 143 -5.65 1.31 23.67
CA GLU A 143 -5.82 0.12 22.82
C GLU A 143 -5.47 -1.17 23.58
N THR A 144 -4.31 -1.22 24.25
CA THR A 144 -3.92 -2.39 25.05
C THR A 144 -4.78 -2.59 26.29
N LEU A 145 -5.14 -1.51 27.00
CA LEU A 145 -6.06 -1.58 28.14
C LEU A 145 -7.45 -2.07 27.72
N SER A 146 -7.97 -1.60 26.58
CA SER A 146 -9.26 -2.07 26.07
C SER A 146 -9.23 -3.57 25.77
N GLY A 147 -8.11 -4.08 25.24
CA GLY A 147 -7.88 -5.51 25.05
C GLY A 147 -7.89 -6.29 26.35
N LEU A 148 -7.23 -5.79 27.40
CA LEU A 148 -7.24 -6.40 28.73
C LEU A 148 -8.65 -6.45 29.33
N VAL A 149 -9.37 -5.32 29.35
CA VAL A 149 -10.71 -5.24 29.95
C VAL A 149 -11.70 -6.13 29.22
N LEU A 150 -11.74 -6.07 27.88
CA LEU A 150 -12.64 -6.93 27.09
C LEU A 150 -12.21 -8.40 27.15
N GLY A 151 -10.91 -8.68 27.27
CA GLY A 151 -10.39 -10.02 27.50
C GLY A 151 -10.88 -10.60 28.82
N ILE A 152 -10.75 -9.87 29.94
CA ILE A 152 -11.25 -10.29 31.25
C ILE A 152 -12.74 -10.55 31.21
N LEU A 153 -13.52 -9.65 30.59
CA LEU A 153 -14.96 -9.83 30.41
C LEU A 153 -15.26 -11.12 29.63
N THR A 154 -14.53 -11.36 28.55
CA THR A 154 -14.68 -12.56 27.70
C THR A 154 -14.37 -13.84 28.47
N VAL A 155 -13.24 -13.91 29.18
CA VAL A 155 -12.87 -15.07 30.01
C VAL A 155 -13.92 -15.30 31.09
N THR A 156 -14.44 -14.24 31.69
CA THR A 156 -15.49 -14.33 32.73
C THR A 156 -16.78 -14.93 32.16
N ILE A 157 -17.28 -14.43 31.02
CA ILE A 157 -18.48 -14.96 30.37
C ILE A 157 -18.29 -16.44 30.01
N VAL A 158 -17.16 -16.80 29.38
CA VAL A 158 -16.86 -18.19 29.03
C VAL A 158 -16.80 -19.07 30.28
N SER A 159 -16.08 -18.65 31.33
CA SER A 159 -15.91 -19.43 32.57
C SER A 159 -17.24 -19.67 33.29
N VAL A 160 -18.11 -18.66 33.32
CA VAL A 160 -19.44 -18.77 33.96
C VAL A 160 -20.35 -19.70 33.17
N THR A 161 -20.37 -19.58 31.83
CA THR A 161 -21.32 -20.30 30.97
C THR A 161 -20.89 -21.72 30.62
N ARG A 162 -19.63 -22.09 30.87
CA ARG A 162 -19.04 -23.40 30.52
C ARG A 162 -19.75 -24.60 31.10
N SER A 163 -20.47 -24.46 32.23
CA SER A 163 -21.24 -25.56 32.82
C SER A 163 -22.55 -25.88 32.10
N HIS A 164 -22.97 -25.06 31.13
CA HIS A 164 -24.24 -25.22 30.41
C HIS A 164 -24.02 -25.12 28.90
N THR A 165 -24.14 -26.25 28.19
CA THR A 165 -23.85 -26.36 26.74
C THR A 165 -24.60 -25.33 25.88
N TRP A 166 -25.91 -25.16 26.09
CA TRP A 166 -26.70 -24.20 25.33
C TRP A 166 -26.34 -22.74 25.62
N LEU A 167 -26.07 -22.42 26.89
CA LEU A 167 -25.67 -21.07 27.29
C LEU A 167 -24.27 -20.72 26.78
N MET A 168 -23.36 -21.70 26.72
CA MET A 168 -22.07 -21.56 26.06
C MET A 168 -22.24 -21.29 24.57
N GLY A 169 -23.08 -22.05 23.86
CA GLY A 169 -23.37 -21.80 22.45
C GLY A 169 -23.94 -20.39 22.19
N ALA A 170 -24.87 -19.94 23.04
CA ALA A 170 -25.39 -18.56 22.99
C ALA A 170 -24.29 -17.50 23.26
N SER A 171 -23.37 -17.80 24.18
CA SER A 171 -22.24 -16.93 24.49
C SER A 171 -21.24 -16.84 23.32
N VAL A 172 -20.93 -17.98 22.67
CA VAL A 172 -20.08 -18.02 21.48
C VAL A 172 -20.68 -17.16 20.37
N LEU A 173 -22.00 -17.29 20.11
CA LEU A 173 -22.71 -16.46 19.13
C LEU A 173 -22.66 -14.98 19.49
N GLY A 174 -22.99 -14.63 20.73
CA GLY A 174 -23.05 -13.24 21.21
C GLY A 174 -21.69 -12.55 21.22
N ILE A 175 -20.66 -13.20 21.78
CA ILE A 175 -19.28 -12.69 21.79
C ILE A 175 -18.78 -12.52 20.36
N SER A 176 -19.01 -13.51 19.49
CA SER A 176 -18.57 -13.44 18.10
C SER A 176 -19.21 -12.29 17.33
N PHE A 177 -20.50 -12.06 17.54
CA PHE A 177 -21.23 -10.95 16.93
C PHE A 177 -20.67 -9.59 17.41
N VAL A 178 -20.51 -9.41 18.72
CA VAL A 178 -19.98 -8.17 19.32
C VAL A 178 -18.54 -7.93 18.87
N ALA A 179 -17.68 -8.95 18.91
CA ALA A 179 -16.30 -8.88 18.45
C ALA A 179 -16.22 -8.46 16.98
N ALA A 180 -17.04 -9.01 16.11
CA ALA A 180 -17.09 -8.63 14.70
C ALA A 180 -17.64 -7.21 14.49
N MET A 181 -18.65 -6.78 15.25
CA MET A 181 -19.21 -5.41 15.17
C MET A 181 -18.19 -4.32 15.53
N ILE A 182 -17.23 -4.60 16.43
CA ILE A 182 -16.15 -3.66 16.78
C ILE A 182 -15.35 -3.20 15.55
N THR A 183 -15.29 -4.01 14.48
CA THR A 183 -14.64 -3.63 13.22
C THR A 183 -15.28 -2.43 12.53
N ALA A 184 -16.49 -2.01 12.93
CA ALA A 184 -17.14 -0.77 12.47
C ALA A 184 -16.35 0.50 12.83
N TYR A 185 -15.49 0.45 13.85
CA TYR A 185 -14.58 1.56 14.17
C TYR A 185 -13.43 1.70 13.16
N GLY A 186 -13.29 0.75 12.23
CA GLY A 186 -12.32 0.76 11.15
C GLY A 186 -11.11 -0.14 11.40
N ARG A 187 -10.08 0.00 10.56
CA ARG A 187 -8.90 -0.89 10.53
C ARG A 187 -8.15 -0.97 11.88
N LYS A 188 -8.09 0.13 12.64
CA LYS A 188 -7.42 0.17 13.95
C LYS A 188 -8.11 -0.69 15.02
N ALA A 189 -9.38 -1.05 14.83
CA ALA A 189 -10.13 -1.90 15.76
C ALA A 189 -10.09 -3.40 15.40
N ILE A 190 -9.46 -3.78 14.27
CA ILE A 190 -9.32 -5.20 13.88
C ILE A 190 -8.51 -6.01 14.90
N PRO A 191 -7.36 -5.54 15.44
CA PRO A 191 -6.63 -6.25 16.48
C PRO A 191 -7.49 -6.51 17.72
N LEU A 192 -8.29 -5.52 18.14
CA LEU A 192 -9.19 -5.64 19.28
C LEU A 192 -10.28 -6.69 19.05
N SER A 193 -10.91 -6.67 17.88
CA SER A 193 -11.86 -7.69 17.45
C SER A 193 -11.24 -9.09 17.50
N PHE A 194 -10.04 -9.25 16.94
CA PHE A 194 -9.33 -10.54 16.94
C PHE A 194 -8.92 -10.98 18.35
N SER A 195 -8.49 -10.06 19.21
CA SER A 195 -8.14 -10.34 20.61
C SER A 195 -9.31 -10.92 21.40
N ILE A 196 -10.54 -10.45 21.17
CA ILE A 196 -11.76 -11.00 21.81
C ILE A 196 -12.03 -12.43 21.33
N PHE A 197 -12.00 -12.67 20.01
CA PHE A 197 -12.15 -14.03 19.46
C PHE A 197 -11.09 -14.97 20.05
N PHE A 198 -9.83 -14.54 19.99
CA PHE A 198 -8.70 -15.32 20.45
C PHE A 198 -8.78 -15.63 21.94
N THR A 199 -9.18 -14.65 22.76
CA THR A 199 -9.42 -14.83 24.20
C THR A 199 -10.53 -15.83 24.48
N MET A 200 -11.67 -15.72 23.79
CA MET A 200 -12.78 -16.66 23.92
C MET A 200 -12.30 -18.09 23.62
N ILE A 201 -11.61 -18.27 22.50
CA ILE A 201 -11.12 -19.58 22.04
C ILE A 201 -10.14 -20.20 23.05
N LEU A 202 -9.14 -19.44 23.53
CA LEU A 202 -8.19 -19.95 24.53
C LEU A 202 -8.86 -20.21 25.89
N ALA A 203 -9.92 -19.47 26.24
CA ALA A 203 -10.66 -19.73 27.46
C ALA A 203 -11.45 -21.05 27.38
N LEU A 204 -11.91 -21.44 26.18
CA LEU A 204 -12.50 -22.75 25.95
C LEU A 204 -11.46 -23.88 26.07
N SER A 205 -10.20 -23.65 25.71
CA SER A 205 -9.14 -24.68 25.79
C SER A 205 -8.60 -24.92 27.20
N ALA A 206 -8.81 -23.99 28.15
CA ALA A 206 -8.32 -24.16 29.52
C ALA A 206 -8.96 -25.41 30.19
N PRO A 207 -8.25 -26.14 31.07
CA PRO A 207 -8.81 -27.32 31.76
C PRO A 207 -10.09 -27.02 32.55
N SER A 208 -11.06 -27.94 32.55
CA SER A 208 -12.39 -27.77 33.17
C SER A 208 -12.42 -27.97 34.69
N HIS A 209 -11.37 -28.55 35.29
CA HIS A 209 -11.37 -29.01 36.69
C HIS A 209 -10.81 -28.00 37.71
N GLY A 210 -10.48 -26.77 37.29
CA GLY A 210 -9.99 -25.71 38.16
C GLY A 210 -11.09 -24.75 38.66
N ASP A 211 -10.83 -24.06 39.77
CA ASP A 211 -11.68 -22.95 40.22
C ASP A 211 -11.73 -21.87 39.12
N LYS A 212 -12.95 -21.54 38.67
CA LYS A 212 -13.22 -20.50 37.65
C LYS A 212 -12.54 -19.18 38.01
N THR A 213 -12.45 -18.84 39.29
CA THR A 213 -11.84 -17.59 39.74
C THR A 213 -10.32 -17.57 39.53
N VAL A 214 -9.67 -18.73 39.55
CA VAL A 214 -8.23 -18.88 39.38
C VAL A 214 -7.81 -18.54 37.95
N LEU A 215 -8.52 -19.07 36.94
CA LEU A 215 -8.25 -18.74 35.54
C LEU A 215 -8.41 -17.24 35.26
N ILE A 216 -9.50 -16.63 35.76
CA ILE A 216 -9.78 -15.20 35.57
C ILE A 216 -8.66 -14.35 36.21
N LYS A 217 -8.25 -14.67 37.44
CA LYS A 217 -7.19 -13.96 38.16
C LYS A 217 -5.85 -14.04 37.44
N HIS A 218 -5.43 -15.24 37.02
CA HIS A 218 -4.16 -15.42 36.32
C HIS A 218 -4.18 -14.76 34.94
N PHE A 219 -5.27 -14.87 34.19
CA PHE A 219 -5.42 -14.16 32.92
C PHE A 219 -5.29 -12.63 33.11
N ALA A 220 -6.02 -12.07 34.08
CA ALA A 220 -6.00 -10.64 34.37
C ALA A 220 -4.59 -10.16 34.78
N LEU A 221 -3.91 -10.91 35.66
CA LEU A 221 -2.57 -10.59 36.11
C LEU A 221 -1.55 -10.65 34.96
N GLY A 222 -1.59 -11.69 34.13
CA GLY A 222 -0.68 -11.85 33.01
C GLY A 222 -0.86 -10.76 31.96
N GLY A 223 -2.10 -10.44 31.65
CA GLY A 223 -2.44 -9.33 30.76
C GLY A 223 -2.04 -7.95 31.33
N PHE A 224 -2.15 -7.75 32.65
CA PHE A 224 -1.71 -6.52 33.31
C PHE A 224 -0.17 -6.36 33.31
N ILE A 225 0.57 -7.42 33.64
CA ILE A 225 2.04 -7.40 33.58
C ILE A 225 2.49 -7.12 32.15
N TYR A 226 1.87 -7.78 31.16
CA TYR A 226 2.16 -7.52 29.75
C TYR A 226 1.84 -6.08 29.34
N LEU A 227 0.71 -5.51 29.79
CA LEU A 227 0.37 -4.10 29.56
C LEU A 227 1.47 -3.18 30.10
N CYS A 228 1.93 -3.38 31.34
CA CYS A 228 3.03 -2.61 31.91
C CYS A 228 4.31 -2.74 31.08
N TYR A 229 4.67 -3.96 30.70
CA TYR A 229 5.80 -4.24 29.81
C TYR A 229 5.68 -3.49 28.48
N ALA A 230 4.54 -3.60 27.80
CA ALA A 230 4.30 -2.97 26.50
C ALA A 230 4.39 -1.44 26.57
N LEU A 231 3.95 -0.82 27.67
CA LEU A 231 4.06 0.62 27.88
C LEU A 231 5.52 1.07 28.09
N VAL A 232 6.29 0.33 28.89
CA VAL A 232 7.72 0.60 29.13
C VAL A 232 8.50 0.47 27.81
N VAL A 233 8.30 -0.63 27.09
CA VAL A 233 8.94 -0.90 25.81
C VAL A 233 8.55 0.13 24.77
N ALA A 234 7.27 0.49 24.65
CA ALA A 234 6.82 1.55 23.75
C ALA A 234 7.48 2.90 24.07
N ARG A 235 7.68 3.22 25.34
CA ARG A 235 8.34 4.47 25.76
C ARG A 235 9.82 4.50 25.39
N ILE A 236 10.53 3.38 25.55
CA ILE A 236 11.96 3.24 25.19
C ILE A 236 12.13 3.30 23.67
N LEU A 237 11.21 2.71 22.92
CA LEU A 237 11.33 2.50 21.48
C LEU A 237 10.60 3.52 20.62
N SER A 238 9.88 4.48 21.21
CA SER A 238 9.01 5.40 20.46
C SER A 238 9.76 6.17 19.38
N PHE A 239 11.02 6.58 19.64
CA PHE A 239 11.85 7.25 18.65
C PHE A 239 12.20 6.31 17.48
N ARG A 240 12.68 5.09 17.78
CA ARG A 240 13.05 4.09 16.76
C ARG A 240 11.86 3.70 15.89
N THR A 241 10.70 3.48 16.50
CA THR A 241 9.44 3.19 15.79
C THR A 241 9.08 4.28 14.77
N ARG A 242 9.15 5.55 15.19
CA ARG A 242 8.86 6.70 14.32
C ARG A 242 9.88 6.84 13.20
N GLN A 243 11.16 6.63 13.52
CA GLN A 243 12.25 6.66 12.54
C GLN A 243 12.12 5.55 11.48
N GLN A 244 11.79 4.32 11.89
CA GLN A 244 11.56 3.20 10.97
C GLN A 244 10.33 3.42 10.08
N ALA A 245 9.23 3.91 10.64
CA ALA A 245 8.03 4.25 9.88
C ALA A 245 8.31 5.30 8.78
N LEU A 246 9.15 6.30 9.09
CA LEU A 246 9.61 7.27 8.10
C LEU A 246 10.49 6.61 7.02
N GLY A 247 11.49 5.82 7.41
CA GLY A 247 12.37 5.12 6.48
C GLY A 247 11.61 4.19 5.53
N GLU A 248 10.60 3.46 6.01
CA GLU A 248 9.70 2.65 5.18
C GLU A 248 8.89 3.49 4.19
N SER A 249 8.46 4.69 4.58
CA SER A 249 7.71 5.58 3.66
C SER A 249 8.61 6.14 2.55
N ILE A 250 9.87 6.44 2.87
CA ILE A 250 10.89 6.82 1.87
C ILE A 250 11.21 5.65 0.93
N GLN A 251 11.29 4.42 1.42
CA GLN A 251 11.45 3.24 0.54
C GLN A 251 10.25 3.02 -0.38
N ALA A 252 9.03 3.30 0.09
CA ALA A 252 7.85 3.26 -0.77
C ALA A 252 7.95 4.32 -1.88
N LEU A 253 8.42 5.53 -1.56
CA LEU A 253 8.68 6.60 -2.53
C LEU A 253 9.78 6.24 -3.53
N ALA A 254 10.87 5.62 -3.06
CA ALA A 254 11.93 5.13 -3.92
C ALA A 254 11.40 4.15 -4.98
N ASN A 255 10.55 3.21 -4.56
CA ASN A 255 9.91 2.27 -5.48
C ASN A 255 8.93 2.96 -6.45
N TYR A 256 8.24 4.01 -6.00
CA TYR A 256 7.38 4.81 -6.86
C TYR A 256 8.17 5.50 -7.97
N LEU A 257 9.29 6.16 -7.62
CA LEU A 257 10.20 6.78 -8.58
C LEU A 257 10.82 5.75 -9.54
N ARG A 258 11.13 4.54 -9.06
CA ARG A 258 11.62 3.44 -9.91
C ARG A 258 10.60 3.04 -10.97
N ILE A 259 9.34 2.85 -10.58
CA ILE A 259 8.24 2.52 -11.49
C ILE A 259 8.00 3.67 -12.47
N GLN A 260 8.07 4.91 -12.00
CA GLN A 260 7.97 6.09 -12.87
C GLN A 260 9.08 6.12 -13.93
N GLY A 261 10.29 5.71 -13.59
CA GLY A 261 11.39 5.57 -14.55
C GLY A 261 11.08 4.60 -15.71
N ASN A 262 10.21 3.60 -15.50
CA ASN A 262 9.79 2.67 -16.56
C ASN A 262 8.95 3.34 -17.65
N PHE A 263 8.37 4.53 -17.39
CA PHE A 263 7.70 5.31 -18.44
C PHE A 263 8.65 5.79 -19.52
N PHE A 264 9.96 5.85 -19.26
CA PHE A 264 10.97 6.16 -20.28
C PHE A 264 11.43 4.93 -21.06
N ASP A 265 11.02 3.70 -20.69
CA ASP A 265 11.39 2.49 -21.40
C ASP A 265 10.34 2.10 -22.44
N ALA A 266 10.66 2.26 -23.73
CA ALA A 266 9.74 1.96 -24.83
C ALA A 266 9.41 0.46 -24.95
N ALA A 267 10.21 -0.43 -24.37
CA ALA A 267 9.95 -1.88 -24.41
C ALA A 267 8.82 -2.31 -23.47
N ILE A 268 8.44 -1.47 -22.49
CA ILE A 268 7.42 -1.80 -21.50
C ILE A 268 6.08 -1.19 -21.94
N PRO A 269 4.99 -1.97 -22.08
CA PRO A 269 3.67 -1.45 -22.43
C PRO A 269 3.19 -0.37 -21.45
N MET A 270 2.56 0.69 -21.96
CA MET A 270 2.13 1.83 -21.14
C MET A 270 1.11 1.42 -20.07
N ASP A 271 0.20 0.51 -20.40
CA ASP A 271 -0.83 0.01 -19.48
C ASP A 271 -0.23 -0.74 -18.29
N ASP A 272 0.88 -1.45 -18.48
CA ASP A 272 1.60 -2.12 -17.39
C ASP A 272 2.25 -1.10 -16.46
N CYS A 273 2.84 -0.03 -17.03
CA CYS A 273 3.39 1.08 -16.27
C CYS A 273 2.34 1.78 -15.41
N TYR A 274 1.18 2.13 -15.99
CA TYR A 274 0.07 2.72 -15.24
C TYR A 274 -0.44 1.77 -14.15
N ARG A 275 -0.71 0.50 -14.47
CA ARG A 275 -1.16 -0.49 -13.46
C ARG A 275 -0.19 -0.59 -12.28
N ALA A 276 1.11 -0.65 -12.53
CA ALA A 276 2.13 -0.70 -11.48
C ALA A 276 2.18 0.61 -10.67
N LEU A 277 2.11 1.76 -11.33
CA LEU A 277 2.17 3.08 -10.70
C LEU A 277 0.98 3.29 -9.74
N ILE A 278 -0.23 2.91 -10.16
CA ILE A 278 -1.47 3.00 -9.37
C ILE A 278 -1.37 2.15 -8.11
N GLY A 279 -0.93 0.90 -8.26
CA GLY A 279 -0.74 -0.01 -7.13
C GLY A 279 0.27 0.56 -6.11
N GLN A 280 1.40 1.08 -6.60
CA GLN A 280 2.43 1.65 -5.73
C GLN A 280 2.00 2.97 -5.09
N GLN A 281 1.19 3.78 -5.77
CA GLN A 281 0.67 5.03 -5.24
C GLN A 281 -0.14 4.82 -3.95
N ALA A 282 -0.99 3.79 -3.93
CA ALA A 282 -1.76 3.42 -2.75
C ALA A 282 -0.84 3.03 -1.57
N VAL A 283 0.24 2.29 -1.86
CA VAL A 283 1.25 1.91 -0.86
C VAL A 283 1.97 3.13 -0.29
N VAL A 284 2.40 4.06 -1.14
CA VAL A 284 3.06 5.30 -0.71
C VAL A 284 2.14 6.14 0.16
N ALA A 285 0.89 6.34 -0.27
CA ALA A 285 -0.09 7.11 0.49
C ALA A 285 -0.36 6.48 1.88
N GLU A 286 -0.50 5.15 1.96
CA GLU A 286 -0.66 4.42 3.22
C GLU A 286 0.56 4.60 4.15
N LYS A 287 1.77 4.43 3.62
CA LYS A 287 3.00 4.53 4.42
C LYS A 287 3.26 5.95 4.91
N LEU A 288 3.06 6.97 4.06
CA LEU A 288 3.17 8.37 4.46
C LEU A 288 2.10 8.75 5.49
N GLN A 289 0.87 8.25 5.35
CA GLN A 289 -0.18 8.49 6.35
C GLN A 289 0.15 7.82 7.69
N GLY A 290 0.69 6.60 7.68
CA GLY A 290 1.16 5.92 8.89
C GLY A 290 2.29 6.70 9.59
N ALA A 291 3.27 7.20 8.83
CA ALA A 291 4.34 8.03 9.36
C ALA A 291 3.81 9.34 9.96
N ARG A 292 2.87 10.03 9.29
CA ARG A 292 2.20 11.25 9.79
C ARG A 292 1.48 11.03 11.11
N ASP A 293 0.68 9.96 11.20
CA ASP A 293 -0.10 9.62 12.40
C ASP A 293 0.82 9.40 13.63
N LEU A 294 2.03 8.87 13.43
CA LEU A 294 3.01 8.61 14.48
C LEU A 294 3.88 9.84 14.83
N LEU A 295 4.32 10.61 13.83
CA LEU A 295 5.28 11.71 14.01
C LEU A 295 4.63 13.00 14.52
N PHE A 296 3.57 13.47 13.86
CA PHE A 296 3.01 14.80 14.15
C PHE A 296 2.29 14.89 15.50
N ARG A 297 1.94 13.76 16.12
CA ARG A 297 1.31 13.72 17.44
C ARG A 297 2.30 13.79 18.61
N GLN A 298 3.61 13.68 18.34
CA GLN A 298 4.64 13.52 19.37
C GLN A 298 5.92 14.31 19.04
N MET A 299 5.84 15.62 18.82
CA MET A 299 7.04 16.43 18.56
C MET A 299 7.53 17.10 19.85
N ARG A 300 8.41 16.42 20.59
CA ARG A 300 8.92 16.91 21.90
C ARG A 300 10.36 17.39 21.86
N SER A 301 11.15 16.94 20.89
CA SER A 301 12.59 17.18 20.79
C SER A 301 12.99 17.63 19.39
N GLU A 302 14.20 18.20 19.25
CA GLU A 302 14.77 18.55 17.95
C GLU A 302 14.95 17.35 17.02
N ARG A 303 15.20 16.16 17.59
CA ARG A 303 15.24 14.91 16.83
C ARG A 303 13.87 14.53 16.27
N ASP A 304 12.79 14.85 16.99
CA ASP A 304 11.44 14.65 16.46
C ASP A 304 11.12 15.67 15.36
N GLY A 305 11.58 16.92 15.52
CA GLY A 305 11.46 17.95 14.49
C GLY A 305 12.25 17.61 13.22
N MET A 306 13.44 17.03 13.34
CA MET A 306 14.22 16.49 12.21
C MET A 306 13.43 15.42 11.42
N LEU A 307 12.83 14.45 12.12
CA LEU A 307 12.00 13.43 11.46
C LEU A 307 10.73 14.03 10.82
N ALA A 308 10.11 15.02 11.47
CA ALA A 308 8.96 15.73 10.92
C ALA A 308 9.31 16.54 9.67
N ALA A 309 10.42 17.29 9.69
CA ALA A 309 10.93 18.03 8.53
C ALA A 309 11.23 17.10 7.35
N THR A 310 11.88 15.97 7.62
CA THR A 310 12.15 14.93 6.62
C THR A 310 10.86 14.36 6.03
N LEU A 311 9.83 14.14 6.86
CA LEU A 311 8.52 13.71 6.39
C LEU A 311 7.88 14.77 5.50
N VAL A 312 7.91 16.06 5.89
CA VAL A 312 7.38 17.16 5.07
C VAL A 312 8.06 17.20 3.70
N LYS A 313 9.39 17.09 3.64
CA LYS A 313 10.13 17.00 2.36
C LYS A 313 9.79 15.76 1.55
N SER A 314 9.51 14.63 2.20
CA SER A 314 9.03 13.42 1.54
C SER A 314 7.63 13.59 0.94
N LEU A 315 6.76 14.35 1.61
CA LEU A 315 5.42 14.70 1.11
C LEU A 315 5.49 15.66 -0.07
N GLU A 316 6.34 16.68 0.00
CA GLU A 316 6.60 17.60 -1.11
C GLU A 316 7.13 16.86 -2.34
N LEU A 317 8.05 15.90 -2.14
CA LEU A 317 8.52 15.03 -3.21
C LEU A 317 7.39 14.19 -3.79
N PHE A 318 6.56 13.56 -2.95
CA PHE A 318 5.44 12.79 -3.44
C PHE A 318 4.46 13.64 -4.28
N GLU A 319 4.10 14.83 -3.78
CA GLU A 319 3.25 15.77 -4.52
C GLU A 319 3.87 16.20 -5.86
N HIS A 320 5.18 16.44 -5.87
CA HIS A 320 5.93 16.74 -7.09
C HIS A 320 5.90 15.55 -8.06
N LEU A 321 6.24 14.33 -7.63
CA LEU A 321 6.23 13.14 -8.48
C LEU A 321 4.84 12.87 -9.07
N LEU A 322 3.78 13.09 -8.28
CA LEU A 322 2.41 13.07 -8.78
C LEU A 322 2.17 14.13 -9.86
N SER A 323 2.76 15.33 -9.72
CA SER A 323 2.69 16.45 -10.68
C SER A 323 3.45 16.24 -11.98
N ILE A 324 4.34 15.25 -12.04
CA ILE A 324 5.04 14.84 -13.26
C ILE A 324 4.06 14.07 -14.16
N GLN A 325 3.13 14.83 -14.75
CA GLN A 325 2.23 14.40 -15.79
C GLN A 325 2.82 14.90 -17.11
N VAL A 326 3.47 13.96 -17.80
CA VAL A 326 4.12 14.15 -19.10
C VAL A 326 3.33 13.32 -20.09
N ASP A 327 3.18 13.81 -21.31
CA ASP A 327 2.69 13.01 -22.42
C ASP A 327 3.78 12.00 -22.83
N TYR A 328 3.87 10.91 -22.07
CA TYR A 328 4.84 9.84 -22.29
C TYR A 328 4.63 9.16 -23.64
N THR A 329 3.41 9.19 -24.19
CA THR A 329 3.10 8.67 -25.53
C THR A 329 3.78 9.52 -26.60
N GLY A 330 3.59 10.84 -26.54
CA GLY A 330 4.30 11.78 -27.42
C GLY A 330 5.81 11.71 -27.27
N LEU A 331 6.31 11.60 -26.03
CA LEU A 331 7.74 11.47 -25.74
C LEU A 331 8.33 10.18 -26.31
N ARG A 332 7.68 9.04 -26.10
CA ARG A 332 8.15 7.74 -26.62
C ARG A 332 8.10 7.71 -28.15
N ASN A 333 7.03 8.18 -28.76
CA ASN A 333 6.88 8.14 -30.22
C ASN A 333 7.94 9.02 -30.91
N HIS A 334 8.26 10.19 -30.35
CA HIS A 334 9.22 11.11 -30.94
C HIS A 334 10.68 10.70 -30.69
N PHE A 335 10.97 10.08 -29.53
CA PHE A 335 12.34 9.80 -29.08
C PHE A 335 12.64 8.29 -28.94
N ALA A 336 11.81 7.38 -29.48
CA ALA A 336 12.02 5.93 -29.41
C ALA A 336 13.40 5.47 -29.91
N GLY A 337 13.99 6.21 -30.86
CA GLY A 337 15.30 5.92 -31.44
C GLY A 337 16.48 6.67 -30.82
N SER A 338 16.28 7.47 -29.76
CA SER A 338 17.36 8.23 -29.12
C SER A 338 17.73 7.70 -27.73
N ASP A 339 18.98 7.92 -27.33
CA ASP A 339 19.47 7.54 -25.99
C ASP A 339 18.90 8.44 -24.88
N LEU A 340 18.16 9.49 -25.23
CA LEU A 340 17.56 10.43 -24.27
C LEU A 340 16.60 9.73 -23.30
N LEU A 341 15.77 8.81 -23.82
CA LEU A 341 14.88 7.99 -23.01
C LEU A 341 15.66 7.09 -22.04
N MET A 342 16.80 6.55 -22.48
CA MET A 342 17.70 5.77 -21.64
C MET A 342 18.26 6.63 -20.51
N PHE A 343 18.73 7.85 -20.79
CA PHE A 343 19.28 8.75 -19.77
C PHE A 343 18.23 9.18 -18.75
N PHE A 344 16.99 9.50 -19.16
CA PHE A 344 15.91 9.80 -18.22
C PHE A 344 15.51 8.59 -17.36
N ARG A 345 15.52 7.39 -17.93
CA ARG A 345 15.31 6.15 -17.16
C ARG A 345 16.40 5.97 -16.11
N ASP A 346 17.66 6.14 -16.50
CA ASP A 346 18.80 5.82 -15.65
C ASP A 346 18.99 6.85 -14.54
N ILE A 347 18.76 8.15 -14.81
CA ILE A 347 18.75 9.17 -13.77
C ILE A 347 17.60 8.98 -12.77
N SER A 348 16.41 8.55 -13.24
CA SER A 348 15.28 8.20 -12.36
C SER A 348 15.60 6.99 -11.49
N ARG A 349 16.29 5.99 -12.04
CA ARG A 349 16.77 4.82 -11.29
C ARG A 349 17.83 5.20 -10.25
N LYS A 350 18.76 6.10 -10.58
CA LYS A 350 19.73 6.65 -9.60
C LYS A 350 19.02 7.42 -8.48
N GLY A 351 18.04 8.25 -8.81
CA GLY A 351 17.24 8.96 -7.80
C GLY A 351 16.47 8.01 -6.88
N SER A 352 15.95 6.92 -7.44
CA SER A 352 15.34 5.84 -6.65
C SER A 352 16.34 5.17 -5.72
N GLN A 353 17.52 4.79 -6.21
CA GLN A 353 18.59 4.23 -5.38
C GLN A 353 19.00 5.16 -4.25
N ASP A 354 19.00 6.47 -4.52
CA ASP A 354 19.36 7.48 -3.54
C ASP A 354 18.36 7.57 -2.38
N LEU A 355 17.07 7.59 -2.71
CA LEU A 355 16.00 7.47 -1.71
C LEU A 355 16.07 6.14 -0.96
N GLU A 356 16.42 5.03 -1.63
CA GLU A 356 16.62 3.74 -0.95
C GLU A 356 17.73 3.85 0.11
N TYR A 357 18.89 4.43 -0.21
CA TYR A 357 19.96 4.65 0.76
C TYR A 357 19.52 5.51 1.94
N ILE A 358 18.81 6.62 1.68
CA ILE A 358 18.25 7.47 2.75
C ILE A 358 17.31 6.67 3.65
N GLY A 359 16.38 5.92 3.05
CA GLY A 359 15.42 5.09 3.77
C GLY A 359 16.09 4.00 4.62
N TYR A 360 17.10 3.30 4.09
CA TYR A 360 17.84 2.28 4.86
C TYR A 360 18.65 2.87 6.01
N ALA A 361 19.35 3.98 5.78
CA ALA A 361 20.11 4.66 6.82
C ALA A 361 19.20 5.06 7.99
N LEU A 362 18.03 5.62 7.69
CA LEU A 362 17.03 5.95 8.72
C LEU A 362 16.55 4.72 9.48
N ILE A 363 16.21 3.62 8.80
CA ILE A 363 15.77 2.37 9.47
C ILE A 363 16.83 1.84 10.43
N GLN A 364 18.11 1.93 10.07
CA GLN A 364 19.23 1.47 10.90
C GLN A 364 19.61 2.47 12.01
N GLY A 365 19.20 3.73 11.89
CA GLY A 365 19.65 4.81 12.77
C GLY A 365 21.05 5.32 12.43
N GLN A 366 21.44 5.25 11.16
CA GLN A 366 22.70 5.75 10.62
C GLN A 366 22.49 7.06 9.84
N LEU A 367 23.59 7.77 9.58
CA LEU A 367 23.60 8.95 8.72
C LEU A 367 23.48 8.54 7.24
N PRO A 368 22.60 9.16 6.46
CA PRO A 368 22.44 8.83 5.04
C PRO A 368 23.57 9.43 4.20
N ASP A 369 24.60 8.62 3.97
CA ASP A 369 25.62 8.88 2.96
C ASP A 369 25.40 7.97 1.76
N SER A 370 25.18 8.55 0.59
CA SER A 370 24.98 7.81 -0.64
C SER A 370 26.05 8.25 -1.64
N GLY A 371 26.87 7.32 -2.11
CA GLY A 371 27.82 7.56 -3.20
C GLY A 371 27.14 7.76 -4.58
N VAL A 372 25.84 8.04 -4.64
CA VAL A 372 25.09 8.20 -5.89
C VAL A 372 25.51 9.53 -6.55
N ASN A 373 26.10 9.41 -7.74
CA ASN A 373 26.53 10.54 -8.54
C ASN A 373 25.65 10.68 -9.78
N TYR A 374 24.98 11.83 -9.91
CA TYR A 374 24.09 12.18 -11.02
C TYR A 374 24.79 12.89 -12.19
N LYS A 375 26.06 13.31 -12.01
CA LYS A 375 26.74 14.23 -12.94
C LYS A 375 26.83 13.68 -14.38
N ALA A 376 27.07 12.38 -14.54
CA ALA A 376 27.25 11.78 -15.85
C ALA A 376 25.95 11.81 -16.67
N GLU A 377 24.83 11.40 -16.07
CA GLU A 377 23.51 11.40 -16.73
C GLU A 377 23.02 12.82 -16.95
N LEU A 378 23.23 13.73 -15.99
CA LEU A 378 22.89 15.14 -16.16
C LEU A 378 23.64 15.75 -17.34
N TYR A 379 24.95 15.53 -17.45
CA TYR A 379 25.75 16.01 -18.57
C TYR A 379 25.28 15.41 -19.92
N ALA A 380 24.95 14.12 -19.94
CA ALA A 380 24.43 13.47 -21.14
C ALA A 380 23.08 14.04 -21.58
N ILE A 381 22.16 14.27 -20.63
CA ILE A 381 20.86 14.90 -20.91
C ILE A 381 21.06 16.35 -21.36
N GLU A 382 21.89 17.14 -20.67
CA GLU A 382 22.19 18.53 -21.06
C GLU A 382 22.79 18.62 -22.46
N HIS A 383 23.66 17.68 -22.84
CA HIS A 383 24.23 17.63 -24.17
C HIS A 383 23.16 17.37 -25.24
N GLU A 384 22.30 16.37 -25.04
CA GLU A 384 21.22 16.05 -25.98
C GLU A 384 20.14 17.15 -26.01
N VAL A 385 19.78 17.74 -24.87
CA VAL A 385 18.90 18.93 -24.78
C VAL A 385 19.52 20.12 -25.52
N GLY A 386 20.83 20.32 -25.39
CA GLY A 386 21.59 21.35 -26.09
C GLY A 386 21.56 21.17 -27.60
N ARG A 387 21.63 19.93 -28.09
CA ARG A 387 21.48 19.61 -29.53
C ARG A 387 20.07 19.86 -30.05
N LEU A 388 19.05 19.69 -29.20
CA LEU A 388 17.65 19.99 -29.51
C LEU A 388 17.33 21.49 -29.45
N ARG A 389 18.23 22.33 -28.91
CA ARG A 389 18.17 23.79 -28.95
C ARG A 389 18.95 24.35 -30.15
N PRO A 390 18.36 24.51 -31.35
CA PRO A 390 18.82 25.62 -32.20
C PRO A 390 17.79 26.31 -33.13
N SER A 391 18.06 27.61 -33.38
CA SER A 391 17.57 28.52 -34.44
C SER A 391 16.05 28.77 -34.55
N THR A 392 15.64 29.97 -34.13
CA THR A 392 14.46 30.75 -34.59
C THR A 392 13.41 30.03 -35.45
N GLY A 393 12.30 29.64 -34.82
CA GLY A 393 10.96 29.51 -35.43
C GLY A 393 10.71 28.30 -36.35
N GLY A 394 10.15 27.21 -35.80
CA GLY A 394 9.65 26.07 -36.61
C GLY A 394 9.07 24.90 -35.79
N GLU A 395 8.45 23.94 -36.47
CA GLU A 395 7.76 22.74 -35.90
C GLU A 395 8.61 21.90 -34.92
N GLY A 396 9.94 22.00 -34.99
CA GLY A 396 10.89 21.34 -34.06
C GLY A 396 10.92 21.90 -32.62
N GLN A 397 10.17 22.97 -32.32
CA GLN A 397 10.17 23.59 -30.99
C GLN A 397 9.32 22.84 -29.95
N ARG A 398 8.32 22.06 -30.40
CA ARG A 398 7.41 21.31 -29.50
C ARG A 398 8.10 20.11 -28.81
N PRO A 399 8.86 19.25 -29.50
CA PRO A 399 9.59 18.16 -28.86
C PRO A 399 10.69 18.66 -27.91
N ALA A 400 11.41 19.72 -28.29
CA ALA A 400 12.43 20.34 -27.45
C ALA A 400 11.83 20.90 -26.15
N ALA A 401 10.69 21.59 -26.21
CA ALA A 401 10.00 22.10 -25.02
C ALA A 401 9.49 20.97 -24.11
N MET A 402 9.01 19.85 -24.69
CA MET A 402 8.60 18.68 -23.91
C MET A 402 9.79 18.08 -23.14
N VAL A 403 10.93 17.89 -23.80
CA VAL A 403 12.14 17.36 -23.18
C VAL A 403 12.69 18.30 -22.10
N ILE A 404 12.73 19.61 -22.35
CA ILE A 404 13.15 20.61 -21.34
C ILE A 404 12.22 20.56 -20.12
N GLY A 405 10.90 20.49 -20.33
CA GLY A 405 9.96 20.37 -19.23
C GLY A 405 10.11 19.07 -18.43
N VAL A 406 10.47 17.95 -19.07
CA VAL A 406 10.82 16.70 -18.38
C VAL A 406 12.13 16.86 -17.60
N TYR A 407 13.14 17.48 -18.22
CA TYR A 407 14.45 17.74 -17.61
C TYR A 407 14.32 18.58 -16.34
N ASP A 408 13.60 19.70 -16.40
CA ASP A 408 13.36 20.57 -15.24
C ASP A 408 12.64 19.82 -14.11
N LYS A 409 11.66 18.98 -14.45
CA LYS A 409 10.95 18.15 -13.47
C LYS A 409 11.87 17.13 -12.80
N VAL A 410 12.73 16.46 -13.57
CA VAL A 410 13.71 15.49 -13.06
C VAL A 410 14.75 16.18 -12.18
N LEU A 411 15.27 17.33 -12.59
CA LEU A 411 16.16 18.15 -11.78
C LEU A 411 15.52 18.53 -10.44
N HIS A 412 14.27 18.97 -10.48
CA HIS A 412 13.54 19.32 -9.26
C HIS A 412 13.33 18.11 -8.34
N SER A 413 13.09 16.92 -8.90
CA SER A 413 13.04 15.67 -8.12
C SER A 413 14.37 15.40 -7.41
N ILE A 414 15.51 15.55 -8.10
CA ILE A 414 16.84 15.36 -7.51
C ILE A 414 17.10 16.38 -6.39
N GLU A 415 16.72 17.64 -6.61
CA GLU A 415 16.86 18.67 -5.58
C GLU A 415 16.00 18.36 -4.35
N GLN A 416 14.77 17.90 -4.52
CA GLN A 416 13.93 17.47 -3.40
C GLN A 416 14.50 16.24 -2.68
N ILE A 417 15.12 15.29 -3.39
CA ILE A 417 15.83 14.16 -2.75
C ILE A 417 17.00 14.69 -1.90
N ASN A 418 17.76 15.67 -2.39
CA ASN A 418 18.82 16.32 -1.61
C ASN A 418 18.26 17.06 -0.38
N GLN A 419 17.09 17.69 -0.49
CA GLN A 419 16.42 18.32 0.65
C GLN A 419 15.98 17.30 1.70
N ILE A 420 15.46 16.13 1.29
CA ILE A 420 15.13 15.02 2.20
C ILE A 420 16.41 14.56 2.92
N ARG A 421 17.51 14.38 2.18
CA ARG A 421 18.80 14.01 2.78
C ARG A 421 19.23 15.03 3.83
N ARG A 422 19.27 16.31 3.48
CA ARG A 422 19.64 17.39 4.43
C ARG A 422 18.75 17.37 5.67
N ALA A 423 17.43 17.35 5.48
CA ALA A 423 16.47 17.32 6.57
C ALA A 423 16.63 16.10 7.50
N SER A 424 17.11 14.96 6.98
CA SER A 424 17.25 13.71 7.76
C SER A 424 18.40 13.70 8.78
N HIS A 425 19.28 14.70 8.74
CA HIS A 425 20.40 14.83 9.70
C HIS A 425 20.54 16.22 10.32
N THR A 426 19.72 17.20 9.92
CA THR A 426 19.71 18.53 10.52
C THR A 426 18.76 18.55 11.73
N PRO A 427 19.25 18.74 12.97
CA PRO A 427 18.39 18.98 14.12
C PRO A 427 17.49 20.18 13.84
N THR A 428 16.18 20.02 13.99
CA THR A 428 15.22 21.08 13.68
C THR A 428 14.26 21.24 14.85
N PRO A 429 14.04 22.46 15.36
CA PRO A 429 12.99 22.70 16.35
C PRO A 429 11.61 22.26 15.82
N PRO A 430 10.76 21.63 16.66
CA PRO A 430 9.43 21.17 16.24
C PRO A 430 8.54 22.21 15.54
N GLN A 431 8.65 23.48 15.95
CA GLN A 431 7.83 24.57 15.40
C GLN A 431 8.26 24.95 13.98
N GLU A 432 9.56 24.94 13.71
CA GLU A 432 10.13 25.23 12.39
C GLU A 432 9.89 24.07 11.41
N ALA A 433 9.96 22.83 11.90
CA ALA A 433 9.75 21.63 11.07
C ALA A 433 8.37 21.58 10.40
N VAL A 434 7.38 22.29 10.94
CA VAL A 434 5.99 22.28 10.43
C VAL A 434 5.45 23.68 10.16
N SER A 435 6.32 24.70 10.16
CA SER A 435 5.93 26.06 9.83
C SER A 435 5.36 26.11 8.40
N GLY A 436 4.10 26.53 8.26
CA GLY A 436 3.41 26.61 6.97
C GLY A 436 2.57 25.38 6.58
N VAL A 437 2.57 24.30 7.38
CA VAL A 437 1.72 23.12 7.16
C VAL A 437 0.65 23.03 8.25
N SER A 438 -0.63 23.05 7.87
CA SER A 438 -1.75 22.94 8.81
C SER A 438 -1.92 21.51 9.35
N VAL A 439 -1.09 21.15 10.34
CA VAL A 439 -0.98 19.81 10.97
C VAL A 439 -2.34 19.16 11.29
N GLU A 440 -3.28 19.97 11.75
CA GLU A 440 -4.61 19.54 12.16
C GLU A 440 -5.46 18.98 11.00
N HIS A 441 -5.21 19.43 9.77
CA HIS A 441 -5.91 18.96 8.57
C HIS A 441 -5.31 17.65 8.03
N PHE A 442 -4.09 17.29 8.42
CA PHE A 442 -3.37 16.10 7.94
C PHE A 442 -3.43 14.90 8.91
N LEU A 443 -3.91 15.10 10.13
CA LEU A 443 -4.09 14.02 11.11
C LEU A 443 -5.43 13.32 10.94
N SER A 444 -5.41 12.00 10.74
CA SER A 444 -6.63 11.21 10.72
C SER A 444 -7.30 11.21 12.11
N ARG A 445 -8.41 11.93 12.29
CA ARG A 445 -9.18 11.87 13.54
C ARG A 445 -10.06 10.62 13.54
N THR A 446 -9.54 9.53 14.08
CA THR A 446 -10.37 8.36 14.41
C THR A 446 -11.18 8.69 15.67
N SER A 447 -12.47 8.99 15.51
CA SER A 447 -13.38 9.14 16.64
C SER A 447 -14.05 7.81 16.97
N TYR A 448 -13.81 7.31 18.19
CA TYR A 448 -14.53 6.17 18.77
C TYR A 448 -15.90 6.63 19.26
N ASN A 449 -16.78 7.00 18.33
CA ASN A 449 -18.13 7.43 18.67
C ASN A 449 -19.08 6.23 18.65
N PRO A 450 -19.77 5.90 19.76
CA PRO A 450 -20.71 4.77 19.81
C PRO A 450 -21.85 4.88 18.79
N ARG A 451 -22.17 6.10 18.33
CA ARG A 451 -23.13 6.31 17.24
C ARG A 451 -22.71 5.64 15.92
N ARG A 452 -21.40 5.40 15.69
CA ARG A 452 -20.92 4.66 14.51
C ARG A 452 -21.32 3.20 14.55
N LEU A 453 -21.23 2.55 15.71
CA LEU A 453 -21.72 1.18 15.89
C LEU A 453 -23.22 1.12 15.64
N LEU A 454 -23.99 2.01 16.28
CA LEU A 454 -25.46 2.04 16.14
C LEU A 454 -25.89 2.27 14.68
N ARG A 455 -25.26 3.21 13.97
CA ARG A 455 -25.52 3.43 12.52
C ARG A 455 -25.11 2.25 11.64
N SER A 456 -24.20 1.40 12.12
CA SER A 456 -23.76 0.21 11.41
C SER A 456 -24.71 -0.97 11.63
N VAL A 457 -25.67 -0.90 12.56
CA VAL A 457 -26.71 -1.93 12.77
C VAL A 457 -27.77 -1.79 11.68
N SER A 458 -27.47 -2.35 10.51
CA SER A 458 -28.39 -2.41 9.38
C SER A 458 -27.99 -3.54 8.44
N PHE A 459 -28.95 -4.25 7.86
CA PHE A 459 -28.67 -5.22 6.79
C PHE A 459 -28.07 -4.59 5.53
N LYS A 460 -28.04 -3.26 5.39
CA LYS A 460 -27.27 -2.57 4.33
C LYS A 460 -25.79 -2.39 4.68
N SER A 461 -25.43 -2.50 5.96
CA SER A 461 -24.06 -2.33 6.43
C SER A 461 -23.22 -3.60 6.18
N PRO A 462 -22.05 -3.48 5.52
CA PRO A 462 -21.14 -4.62 5.32
C PRO A 462 -20.66 -5.22 6.65
N VAL A 463 -20.49 -4.38 7.67
CA VAL A 463 -19.98 -4.81 8.98
C VAL A 463 -21.01 -5.66 9.71
N PHE A 464 -22.29 -5.30 9.66
CA PHE A 464 -23.36 -6.06 10.31
C PHE A 464 -23.58 -7.42 9.64
N ARG A 465 -23.57 -7.48 8.30
CA ARG A 465 -23.62 -8.75 7.56
C ARG A 465 -22.45 -9.65 7.93
N TYR A 466 -21.24 -9.08 7.98
CA TYR A 466 -20.05 -9.79 8.43
C TYR A 466 -20.19 -10.32 9.86
N ALA A 467 -20.69 -9.50 10.79
CA ALA A 467 -20.85 -9.90 12.18
C ALA A 467 -21.83 -11.05 12.37
N LEU A 468 -22.99 -10.99 11.69
CA LEU A 468 -23.97 -12.07 11.73
C LEU A 468 -23.40 -13.36 11.12
N ARG A 469 -22.74 -13.25 9.97
CA ARG A 469 -22.10 -14.38 9.27
C ARG A 469 -21.04 -15.08 10.13
N VAL A 470 -20.14 -14.32 10.76
CA VAL A 470 -19.10 -14.87 11.64
C VAL A 470 -19.71 -15.49 12.88
N ALA A 471 -20.71 -14.84 13.50
CA ALA A 471 -21.38 -15.40 14.66
C ALA A 471 -21.99 -16.77 14.33
N LEU A 472 -22.76 -16.86 13.24
CA LEU A 472 -23.36 -18.13 12.80
C LEU A 472 -22.30 -19.20 12.49
N ALA A 473 -21.19 -18.83 11.83
CA ALA A 473 -20.11 -19.76 11.55
C ALA A 473 -19.44 -20.27 12.84
N MET A 474 -19.17 -19.39 13.81
CA MET A 474 -18.60 -19.75 15.11
C MET A 474 -19.56 -20.64 15.91
N GLY A 475 -20.86 -20.34 15.89
CA GLY A 475 -21.89 -21.19 16.48
C GLY A 475 -21.96 -22.57 15.83
N CYS A 476 -21.90 -22.63 14.49
CA CYS A 476 -21.83 -23.89 13.76
C CYS A 476 -20.57 -24.70 14.11
N GLY A 477 -19.40 -24.04 14.18
CA GLY A 477 -18.16 -24.68 14.62
C GLY A 477 -18.24 -25.25 16.03
N TYR A 478 -18.89 -24.52 16.96
CA TYR A 478 -19.13 -25.00 18.33
C TYR A 478 -20.08 -26.21 18.35
N TRP A 479 -21.14 -26.20 17.54
CA TRP A 479 -22.05 -27.35 17.43
C TRP A 479 -21.37 -28.58 16.83
N VAL A 480 -20.55 -28.41 15.79
CA VAL A 480 -19.79 -29.50 15.18
C VAL A 480 -18.82 -30.12 16.18
N ASP A 481 -18.15 -29.29 16.98
CA ASP A 481 -17.27 -29.74 18.06
C ASP A 481 -17.97 -30.66 19.06
N LEU A 482 -19.21 -30.35 19.45
CA LEU A 482 -19.99 -31.19 20.37
C LEU A 482 -20.37 -32.57 19.81
N VAL A 483 -20.38 -32.73 18.49
CA VAL A 483 -20.87 -33.95 17.80
C VAL A 483 -19.72 -34.85 17.37
N LEU A 484 -18.51 -34.32 17.20
CA LEU A 484 -17.37 -35.09 16.72
C LEU A 484 -16.88 -36.10 17.79
N PRO A 485 -16.71 -37.39 17.44
CA PRO A 485 -16.48 -38.47 18.40
C PRO A 485 -15.02 -38.65 18.85
N TYR A 486 -14.06 -38.00 18.17
CA TYR A 486 -12.66 -38.00 18.61
C TYR A 486 -12.43 -36.86 19.60
N THR A 487 -11.46 -36.99 20.51
CA THR A 487 -11.02 -35.96 21.49
C THR A 487 -10.39 -34.75 20.80
N ALA A 488 -11.10 -34.20 19.83
CA ALA A 488 -10.74 -33.04 19.09
C ALA A 488 -10.62 -31.89 20.07
N HIS A 489 -9.52 -31.17 19.95
CA HIS A 489 -9.33 -29.89 20.59
C HIS A 489 -10.22 -28.87 19.85
N GLY A 490 -11.54 -28.92 20.05
CA GLY A 490 -12.58 -28.17 19.34
C GLY A 490 -12.35 -26.68 19.13
N TYR A 491 -11.65 -26.08 20.09
CA TYR A 491 -11.21 -24.70 20.01
C TYR A 491 -10.33 -24.42 18.77
N TRP A 492 -9.67 -25.41 18.17
CA TRP A 492 -8.91 -25.28 16.93
C TRP A 492 -9.78 -25.06 15.69
N ILE A 493 -10.96 -25.69 15.63
CA ILE A 493 -11.95 -25.44 14.58
C ILE A 493 -12.40 -23.99 14.67
N LEU A 494 -12.78 -23.55 15.88
CA LEU A 494 -13.16 -22.17 16.16
C LEU A 494 -12.04 -21.17 15.85
N LEU A 495 -10.79 -21.48 16.21
CA LEU A 495 -9.63 -20.65 15.85
C LEU A 495 -9.47 -20.52 14.35
N THR A 496 -9.64 -21.62 13.63
CA THR A 496 -9.52 -21.62 12.17
C THR A 496 -10.60 -20.74 11.54
N ILE A 497 -11.85 -20.82 12.01
CA ILE A 497 -12.95 -19.96 11.55
C ILE A 497 -12.63 -18.48 11.84
N ALA A 498 -12.26 -18.14 13.08
CA ALA A 498 -11.96 -16.77 13.49
C ALA A 498 -10.82 -16.12 12.70
N VAL A 499 -9.80 -16.89 12.32
CA VAL A 499 -8.66 -16.33 11.57
C VAL A 499 -8.91 -16.29 10.05
N ILE A 500 -9.69 -17.22 9.50
CA ILE A 500 -10.03 -17.24 8.08
C ILE A 500 -11.03 -16.14 7.73
N MET A 501 -12.12 -16.03 8.50
CA MET A 501 -13.23 -15.16 8.15
C MET A 501 -12.85 -13.68 8.24
N ARG A 502 -13.14 -12.93 7.17
CA ARG A 502 -12.97 -11.47 7.09
C ARG A 502 -14.22 -10.84 6.49
N SER A 503 -14.33 -9.52 6.55
CA SER A 503 -15.50 -8.79 6.02
C SER A 503 -15.63 -8.89 4.50
N SER A 504 -14.50 -8.98 3.79
CA SER A 504 -14.45 -9.16 2.33
C SER A 504 -14.23 -10.64 1.96
N TYR A 505 -14.88 -11.07 0.88
CA TYR A 505 -14.78 -12.43 0.35
C TYR A 505 -13.36 -12.76 -0.12
N SER A 506 -12.74 -11.87 -0.90
CA SER A 506 -11.38 -12.05 -1.44
C SER A 506 -10.36 -12.30 -0.33
N VAL A 507 -10.43 -11.50 0.73
CA VAL A 507 -9.54 -11.64 1.89
C VAL A 507 -9.83 -12.94 2.64
N THR A 508 -11.09 -13.34 2.78
CA THR A 508 -11.47 -14.62 3.43
C THR A 508 -10.89 -15.81 2.66
N ARG A 509 -11.03 -15.80 1.33
CA ARG A 509 -10.50 -16.84 0.45
C ARG A 509 -8.96 -16.90 0.49
N GLN A 510 -8.29 -15.75 0.48
CA GLN A 510 -6.84 -15.69 0.65
C GLN A 510 -6.43 -16.29 1.99
N ARG A 511 -7.06 -15.87 3.09
CA ARG A 511 -6.78 -16.36 4.45
C ARG A 511 -7.04 -17.86 4.58
N GLN A 512 -8.04 -18.40 3.91
CA GLN A 512 -8.34 -19.83 3.87
C GLN A 512 -7.17 -20.63 3.29
N TRP A 513 -6.70 -20.26 2.10
CA TRP A 513 -5.56 -20.93 1.47
C TRP A 513 -4.26 -20.75 2.26
N ASP A 514 -4.02 -19.54 2.77
CA ASP A 514 -2.87 -19.24 3.60
C ASP A 514 -2.87 -20.07 4.90
N ARG A 515 -4.05 -20.29 5.50
CA ARG A 515 -4.22 -21.10 6.71
C ARG A 515 -3.96 -22.58 6.43
N ILE A 516 -4.55 -23.13 5.37
CA ILE A 516 -4.37 -24.54 4.98
C ILE A 516 -2.89 -24.82 4.69
N LEU A 517 -2.28 -24.05 3.77
CA LEU A 517 -0.88 -24.23 3.39
C LEU A 517 0.07 -23.97 4.56
N GLY A 518 -0.19 -22.92 5.35
CA GLY A 518 0.63 -22.59 6.51
C GLY A 518 0.58 -23.68 7.58
N ASN A 519 -0.60 -24.27 7.83
CA ASN A 519 -0.73 -25.35 8.80
C ASN A 519 -0.04 -26.63 8.33
N ILE A 520 -0.15 -26.99 7.05
CA ILE A 520 0.59 -28.12 6.46
C ILE A 520 2.10 -27.95 6.64
N ILE A 521 2.64 -26.79 6.24
CA ILE A 521 4.08 -26.50 6.39
C ILE A 521 4.49 -26.49 7.87
N GLY A 522 3.68 -25.89 8.74
CA GLY A 522 3.92 -25.84 10.18
C GLY A 522 3.93 -27.23 10.82
N CYS A 523 3.00 -28.12 10.45
CA CYS A 523 2.97 -29.50 10.93
C CYS A 523 4.21 -30.30 10.49
N ILE A 524 4.62 -30.18 9.23
CA ILE A 524 5.83 -30.82 8.71
C ILE A 524 7.07 -30.32 9.47
N LEU A 525 7.16 -29.02 9.70
CA LEU A 525 8.28 -28.41 10.41
C LEU A 525 8.29 -28.80 11.90
N ALA A 526 7.13 -28.85 12.56
CA ALA A 526 7.01 -29.34 13.94
C ALA A 526 7.46 -30.81 14.05
N ALA A 527 7.02 -31.67 13.13
CA ALA A 527 7.45 -33.07 13.06
C ALA A 527 8.96 -33.22 12.87
N PHE A 528 9.52 -32.45 11.94
CA PHE A 528 10.95 -32.44 11.70
C PHE A 528 11.74 -31.99 12.94
N LEU A 529 11.29 -30.93 13.62
CA LEU A 529 11.96 -30.42 14.82
C LEU A 529 11.92 -31.41 15.99
N LEU A 530 10.76 -32.02 16.23
CA LEU A 530 10.60 -33.03 17.29
C LEU A 530 11.36 -34.33 16.97
N TRP A 531 11.49 -34.68 15.69
CA TRP A 531 12.37 -35.77 15.26
C TRP A 531 13.86 -35.42 15.41
N ALA A 532 14.25 -34.18 15.11
CA ALA A 532 15.65 -33.76 15.09
C ALA A 532 16.23 -33.45 16.48
N THR A 533 15.42 -33.02 17.45
CA THR A 533 15.90 -32.65 18.78
C THR A 533 14.85 -32.80 19.86
N ASN A 534 15.26 -33.36 21.00
CA ASN A 534 14.48 -33.38 22.25
C ASN A 534 14.95 -32.31 23.24
N ASN A 535 15.80 -31.36 22.81
CA ASN A 535 16.31 -30.31 23.69
C ASN A 535 15.23 -29.24 23.92
N SER A 536 14.72 -29.18 25.16
CA SER A 536 13.66 -28.25 25.57
C SER A 536 14.02 -26.78 25.36
N VAL A 537 15.29 -26.40 25.49
CA VAL A 537 15.76 -25.02 25.27
C VAL A 537 15.64 -24.64 23.80
N VAL A 538 16.00 -25.56 22.89
CA VAL A 538 15.90 -25.33 21.44
C VAL A 538 14.44 -25.20 21.03
N LEU A 539 13.58 -26.12 21.49
CA LEU A 539 12.14 -26.08 21.19
C LEU A 539 11.49 -24.81 21.75
N MET A 540 11.84 -24.38 22.96
CA MET A 540 11.36 -23.13 23.54
C MET A 540 11.84 -21.90 22.74
N ALA A 541 13.11 -21.87 22.31
CA ALA A 541 13.62 -20.80 21.46
C ALA A 541 12.86 -20.73 20.12
N VAL A 542 12.49 -21.87 19.54
CA VAL A 542 11.64 -21.94 18.35
C VAL A 542 10.24 -21.39 18.64
N VAL A 543 9.61 -21.76 19.77
CA VAL A 543 8.28 -21.24 20.16
C VAL A 543 8.31 -19.72 20.32
N VAL A 544 9.29 -19.17 21.04
CA VAL A 544 9.46 -17.71 21.23
C VAL A 544 9.64 -17.02 19.88
N THR A 545 10.48 -17.58 19.01
CA THR A 545 10.69 -17.05 17.65
C THR A 545 9.40 -17.11 16.82
N ALA A 546 8.64 -18.20 16.93
CA ALA A 546 7.37 -18.38 16.22
C ALA A 546 6.32 -17.36 16.68
N VAL A 547 6.23 -17.06 17.98
CA VAL A 547 5.37 -15.98 18.51
C VAL A 547 5.74 -14.63 17.86
N GLY A 548 7.03 -14.32 17.81
CA GLY A 548 7.51 -13.06 17.22
C GLY A 548 7.23 -12.96 15.72
N VAL A 549 7.44 -14.06 14.98
CA VAL A 549 7.12 -14.13 13.54
C VAL A 549 5.61 -14.02 13.30
N ALA A 550 4.79 -14.69 14.13
CA ALA A 550 3.34 -14.64 14.03
C ALA A 550 2.82 -13.21 14.16
N HIS A 551 3.29 -12.47 15.17
CA HIS A 551 2.95 -11.06 15.40
C HIS A 551 3.45 -10.15 14.26
N ALA A 552 4.72 -10.27 13.89
CA ALA A 552 5.35 -9.45 12.85
C ALA A 552 4.65 -9.58 11.49
N GLN A 553 4.24 -10.79 11.11
CA GLN A 553 3.71 -11.07 9.78
C GLN A 553 2.18 -11.00 9.68
N ALA A 554 1.45 -10.84 10.80
CA ALA A 554 -0.01 -10.95 10.87
C ALA A 554 -0.75 -10.03 9.89
N THR A 555 -0.18 -8.85 9.62
CA THR A 555 -0.74 -7.81 8.73
C THR A 555 -0.07 -7.77 7.35
N ARG A 556 1.06 -8.45 7.16
CA ARG A 556 1.84 -8.40 5.91
C ARG A 556 1.68 -9.64 5.05
N ASN A 557 1.96 -10.81 5.63
CA ASN A 557 1.87 -12.07 4.92
C ASN A 557 1.40 -13.16 5.89
N TYR A 558 0.11 -13.42 5.84
CA TYR A 558 -0.53 -14.30 6.80
C TYR A 558 -0.06 -15.75 6.70
N ARG A 559 0.48 -16.20 5.56
CA ARG A 559 1.07 -17.54 5.42
C ARG A 559 2.13 -17.80 6.47
N TYR A 560 3.05 -16.85 6.66
CA TYR A 560 4.10 -16.98 7.68
C TYR A 560 3.53 -16.97 9.09
N THR A 561 2.50 -16.16 9.35
CA THR A 561 1.77 -16.21 10.61
C THR A 561 1.09 -17.55 10.83
N ALA A 562 0.52 -18.18 9.80
CA ALA A 562 -0.12 -19.48 9.92
C ALA A 562 0.88 -20.61 10.22
N VAL A 563 2.05 -20.60 9.57
CA VAL A 563 3.16 -21.54 9.89
C VAL A 563 3.61 -21.36 11.34
N ALA A 564 3.92 -20.12 11.73
CA ALA A 564 4.41 -19.83 13.08
C ALA A 564 3.35 -20.10 14.16
N ALA A 565 2.08 -19.80 13.88
CA ALA A 565 0.97 -20.12 14.78
C ALA A 565 0.72 -21.63 14.92
N CYS A 566 1.06 -22.43 13.90
CA CYS A 566 1.04 -23.89 14.00
C CYS A 566 2.15 -24.38 14.93
N LEU A 567 3.40 -23.90 14.74
CA LEU A 567 4.52 -24.22 15.62
C LEU A 567 4.27 -23.83 17.08
N MET A 568 3.81 -22.60 17.33
CA MET A 568 3.53 -22.14 18.70
C MET A 568 2.35 -22.87 19.34
N GLY A 569 1.50 -23.53 18.55
CA GLY A 569 0.39 -24.32 19.04
C GLY A 569 0.77 -25.77 19.34
N LEU A 570 1.58 -26.39 18.48
CA LEU A 570 1.96 -27.81 18.58
C LEU A 570 3.17 -28.05 19.48
N LEU A 571 4.20 -27.21 19.43
CA LEU A 571 5.42 -27.47 20.20
C LEU A 571 5.19 -27.43 21.72
N PRO A 572 4.33 -26.54 22.27
CA PRO A 572 4.06 -26.57 23.70
C PRO A 572 3.41 -27.86 24.20
N THR A 573 2.59 -28.55 23.38
CA THR A 573 1.92 -29.78 23.82
C THR A 573 2.92 -30.89 24.15
N HIS A 574 4.08 -30.92 23.49
CA HIS A 574 5.16 -31.85 23.81
C HIS A 574 5.76 -31.63 25.21
N PHE A 575 5.68 -30.42 25.78
CA PHE A 575 6.12 -30.15 27.15
C PHE A 575 5.08 -30.58 28.20
N LEU A 576 3.80 -30.60 27.84
CA LEU A 576 2.71 -30.98 28.73
C LEU A 576 2.50 -32.51 28.73
N GLU A 577 2.55 -33.14 27.55
CA GLU A 577 2.31 -34.57 27.38
C GLU A 577 3.33 -35.18 26.39
N PRO A 578 4.52 -35.61 26.86
CA PRO A 578 5.56 -36.16 26.00
C PRO A 578 5.16 -37.44 25.26
N GLU A 579 4.21 -38.21 25.80
CA GLU A 579 3.73 -39.49 25.26
C GLU A 579 2.49 -39.38 24.36
N ALA A 580 1.89 -38.18 24.24
CA ALA A 580 0.71 -37.99 23.41
C ALA A 580 1.02 -38.33 21.94
N GLN A 581 0.18 -39.19 21.34
CA GLN A 581 0.30 -39.54 19.92
C GLN A 581 0.24 -38.26 19.08
N PHE A 582 1.18 -38.14 18.16
CA PHE A 582 1.47 -36.97 17.37
C PHE A 582 0.21 -36.26 16.80
N LEU A 583 -0.26 -35.16 17.44
CA LEU A 583 -1.52 -34.43 17.17
C LEU A 583 -1.63 -33.79 15.77
N VAL A 584 -0.69 -34.06 14.87
CA VAL A 584 -0.66 -33.44 13.53
C VAL A 584 -1.85 -33.83 12.68
N ALA A 585 -2.31 -35.09 12.76
CA ALA A 585 -3.48 -35.54 12.01
C ALA A 585 -4.75 -34.79 12.46
N GLU A 586 -4.99 -34.70 13.77
CA GLU A 586 -6.09 -33.94 14.36
C GLU A 586 -6.02 -32.47 13.94
N ARG A 587 -4.82 -31.89 13.99
CA ARG A 587 -4.60 -30.49 13.62
C ARG A 587 -4.93 -30.19 12.15
N LEU A 588 -4.64 -31.12 11.24
CA LEU A 588 -4.98 -30.98 9.83
C LEU A 588 -6.48 -31.16 9.60
N LEU A 589 -7.12 -32.12 10.28
CA LEU A 589 -8.57 -32.34 10.22
C LEU A 589 -9.34 -31.11 10.74
N ASP A 590 -8.99 -30.58 11.91
CA ASP A 590 -9.64 -29.40 12.49
C ASP A 590 -9.51 -28.18 11.58
N THR A 591 -8.36 -28.04 10.92
CA THR A 591 -8.14 -26.96 9.95
C THR A 591 -9.00 -27.16 8.70
N GLY A 592 -9.16 -28.41 8.24
CA GLY A 592 -10.05 -28.75 7.13
C GLY A 592 -11.51 -28.44 7.45
N VAL A 593 -12.01 -28.88 8.62
CA VAL A 593 -13.38 -28.63 9.08
C VAL A 593 -13.64 -27.13 9.25
N GLY A 594 -12.75 -26.41 9.94
CA GLY A 594 -12.88 -24.96 10.11
C GLY A 594 -12.84 -24.20 8.78
N ALA A 595 -12.00 -24.62 7.83
CA ALA A 595 -11.94 -24.04 6.50
C ALA A 595 -13.21 -24.33 5.68
N LEU A 596 -13.80 -25.53 5.81
CA LEU A 596 -15.04 -25.89 5.15
C LEU A 596 -16.22 -25.07 5.66
N ILE A 597 -16.33 -24.92 6.99
CA ILE A 597 -17.35 -24.07 7.62
C ILE A 597 -17.18 -22.62 7.16
N ALA A 598 -15.96 -22.07 7.23
CA ALA A 598 -15.70 -20.70 6.80
C ALA A 598 -16.01 -20.48 5.30
N TRP A 599 -15.72 -21.47 4.46
CA TRP A 599 -16.08 -21.44 3.04
C TRP A 599 -17.59 -21.44 2.82
N GLY A 600 -18.34 -22.35 3.47
CA GLY A 600 -19.80 -22.41 3.37
C GLY A 600 -20.46 -21.12 3.83
N PHE A 601 -20.02 -20.60 4.99
CA PHE A 601 -20.52 -19.33 5.51
C PHE A 601 -20.07 -18.12 4.70
N SER A 602 -19.05 -18.20 3.84
CA SER A 602 -18.67 -17.08 2.96
C SER A 602 -19.79 -16.69 1.99
N PHE A 603 -20.70 -17.61 1.68
CA PHE A 603 -21.89 -17.39 0.84
C PHE A 603 -23.15 -17.00 1.62
N VAL A 604 -23.08 -16.97 2.95
CA VAL A 604 -24.19 -16.49 3.80
C VAL A 604 -24.07 -14.97 3.91
N LEU A 605 -25.08 -14.24 3.43
CA LEU A 605 -25.11 -12.77 3.43
C LEU A 605 -23.84 -12.11 2.82
N PRO A 606 -23.40 -12.50 1.61
CA PRO A 606 -22.19 -11.98 1.03
C PRO A 606 -22.33 -10.48 0.74
N TYR A 607 -21.19 -9.80 0.75
CA TYR A 607 -21.09 -8.43 0.31
C TYR A 607 -20.01 -8.36 -0.76
N TRP A 608 -20.46 -8.31 -2.01
CA TRP A 608 -19.61 -8.27 -3.20
C TRP A 608 -19.10 -6.85 -3.43
N GLU A 609 -17.81 -6.71 -3.71
CA GLU A 609 -17.17 -5.44 -4.05
C GLU A 609 -17.76 -4.85 -5.34
N SER A 610 -18.25 -5.70 -6.25
CA SER A 610 -18.97 -5.30 -7.46
C SER A 610 -20.11 -4.32 -7.19
N ASN A 611 -20.79 -4.43 -6.05
CA ASN A 611 -21.91 -3.56 -5.68
C ASN A 611 -21.46 -2.14 -5.29
N ASN A 612 -20.19 -1.95 -4.92
CA ASN A 612 -19.63 -0.64 -4.57
C ASN A 612 -19.01 0.09 -5.75
N ILE A 613 -18.65 -0.62 -6.82
CA ILE A 613 -17.98 -0.05 -7.99
C ILE A 613 -18.77 1.14 -8.57
N PRO A 614 -20.10 1.09 -8.80
CA PRO A 614 -20.84 2.21 -9.35
C PRO A 614 -20.78 3.47 -8.47
N GLY A 615 -20.85 3.30 -7.15
CA GLY A 615 -20.70 4.40 -6.20
C GLY A 615 -19.31 5.04 -6.24
N LEU A 616 -18.27 4.22 -6.41
CA LEU A 616 -16.88 4.68 -6.54
C LEU A 616 -16.64 5.37 -7.89
N VAL A 617 -17.18 4.84 -9.00
CA VAL A 617 -17.15 5.46 -10.33
C VAL A 617 -17.81 6.85 -10.30
N ARG A 618 -19.02 6.97 -9.74
CA ARG A 618 -19.68 8.27 -9.54
C ARG A 618 -18.85 9.24 -8.70
N ASN A 619 -18.16 8.73 -7.68
CA ASN A 619 -17.28 9.57 -6.85
C ASN A 619 -16.04 10.05 -7.63
N VAL A 620 -15.46 9.21 -8.49
CA VAL A 620 -14.35 9.62 -9.39
C VAL A 620 -14.83 10.71 -10.36
N LEU A 621 -16.00 10.55 -10.97
CA LEU A 621 -16.57 11.57 -11.86
C LEU A 621 -16.83 12.90 -11.12
N LYS A 622 -17.48 12.85 -9.95
CA LYS A 622 -17.75 14.03 -9.12
C LYS A 622 -16.46 14.75 -8.69
N THR A 623 -15.44 14.01 -8.29
CA THR A 623 -14.14 14.60 -7.91
C THR A 623 -13.38 15.12 -9.13
N SER A 624 -13.54 14.50 -10.30
CA SER A 624 -13.00 15.00 -11.58
C SER A 624 -13.65 16.33 -11.97
N ALA A 625 -14.96 16.46 -11.81
CA ALA A 625 -15.69 17.71 -12.06
C ALA A 625 -15.24 18.83 -11.11
N ALA A 626 -15.09 18.52 -9.81
CA ALA A 626 -14.57 19.47 -8.83
C ALA A 626 -13.11 19.88 -9.14
N TYR A 627 -12.27 18.94 -9.55
CA TYR A 627 -10.90 19.22 -9.96
C TYR A 627 -10.85 20.10 -11.22
N THR A 628 -11.73 19.84 -12.20
CA THR A 628 -11.89 20.66 -13.41
C THR A 628 -12.23 22.11 -13.05
N ARG A 629 -13.26 22.32 -12.22
CA ARG A 629 -13.69 23.66 -11.77
C ARG A 629 -12.59 24.45 -11.07
N THR A 630 -11.82 23.78 -10.21
CA THR A 630 -10.72 24.42 -9.49
C THR A 630 -9.52 24.70 -10.40
N THR A 631 -9.22 23.81 -11.35
CA THR A 631 -8.06 23.92 -12.25
C THR A 631 -8.25 25.00 -13.32
N LEU A 632 -9.45 25.04 -13.90
CA LEU A 632 -9.85 26.00 -14.94
C LEU A 632 -10.37 27.32 -14.34
N ASN A 633 -10.40 27.46 -13.02
CA ASN A 633 -10.52 28.79 -12.43
C ASN A 633 -9.26 29.60 -12.79
N PHE A 634 -9.45 30.86 -13.19
CA PHE A 634 -8.35 31.76 -13.53
C PHE A 634 -7.42 31.99 -12.32
N SER A 635 -8.00 32.21 -11.12
CA SER A 635 -7.25 32.51 -9.89
C SER A 635 -7.66 31.64 -8.70
N PRO A 636 -7.47 30.31 -8.74
CA PRO A 636 -7.75 29.44 -7.62
C PRO A 636 -6.72 29.66 -6.51
N SER A 637 -7.19 29.51 -5.28
CA SER A 637 -6.29 29.29 -4.14
C SER A 637 -5.41 28.06 -4.41
N GLN A 638 -4.10 28.20 -4.20
CA GLN A 638 -3.15 27.08 -4.34
C GLN A 638 -3.54 25.89 -3.46
N LEU A 639 -4.07 26.17 -2.26
CA LEU A 639 -4.56 25.14 -1.34
C LEU A 639 -5.74 24.37 -1.94
N GLN A 640 -6.74 25.06 -2.49
CA GLN A 640 -7.92 24.43 -3.08
C GLN A 640 -7.55 23.55 -4.27
N TYR A 641 -6.64 24.01 -5.13
CA TYR A 641 -6.12 23.24 -6.26
C TYR A 641 -5.41 21.95 -5.82
N ARG A 642 -4.53 22.04 -4.80
CA ARG A 642 -3.83 20.85 -4.26
C ARG A 642 -4.81 19.87 -3.62
N LEU A 643 -5.80 20.37 -2.88
CA LEU A 643 -6.82 19.55 -2.23
C LEU A 643 -7.72 18.84 -3.24
N SER A 644 -8.25 19.53 -4.26
CA SER A 644 -9.11 18.92 -5.28
C SER A 644 -8.38 17.85 -6.09
N ARG A 645 -7.12 18.13 -6.46
CA ARG A 645 -6.22 17.16 -7.11
C ARG A 645 -6.03 15.91 -6.26
N LYS A 646 -5.72 16.09 -4.98
CA LYS A 646 -5.57 15.00 -4.02
C LYS A 646 -6.86 14.18 -3.92
N HIS A 647 -8.01 14.82 -3.79
CA HIS A 647 -9.29 14.13 -3.70
C HIS A 647 -9.60 13.28 -4.94
N LEU A 648 -9.32 13.77 -6.15
CA LEU A 648 -9.45 13.00 -7.38
C LEU A 648 -8.53 11.77 -7.36
N ILE A 649 -7.26 11.98 -7.05
CA ILE A 649 -6.27 10.90 -6.94
C ILE A 649 -6.71 9.84 -5.92
N ASP A 650 -7.17 10.26 -4.74
CA ASP A 650 -7.64 9.36 -3.68
C ASP A 650 -8.89 8.57 -4.15
N ALA A 651 -9.80 9.22 -4.89
CA ALA A 651 -10.97 8.56 -5.46
C ALA A 651 -10.59 7.50 -6.51
N ILE A 652 -9.66 7.80 -7.41
CA ILE A 652 -9.20 6.84 -8.42
C ILE A 652 -8.47 5.67 -7.74
N ALA A 653 -7.62 5.93 -6.74
CA ALA A 653 -6.95 4.89 -5.97
C ALA A 653 -7.93 3.99 -5.21
N ALA A 654 -8.99 4.57 -4.62
CA ALA A 654 -10.06 3.81 -3.97
C ALA A 654 -10.77 2.88 -4.96
N LEU A 655 -11.12 3.38 -6.16
CA LEU A 655 -11.72 2.59 -7.23
C LEU A 655 -10.80 1.47 -7.70
N GLY A 656 -9.52 1.75 -7.97
CA GLY A 656 -8.54 0.74 -8.36
C GLY A 656 -8.35 -0.34 -7.30
N SER A 657 -8.36 0.02 -6.02
CA SER A 657 -8.29 -0.95 -4.93
C SER A 657 -9.52 -1.87 -4.87
N ALA A 658 -10.72 -1.33 -5.12
CA ALA A 658 -11.96 -2.09 -5.15
C ALA A 658 -12.03 -3.01 -6.36
N GLY A 659 -11.64 -2.50 -7.54
CA GLY A 659 -11.52 -3.29 -8.76
C GLY A 659 -10.57 -4.48 -8.59
N ARG A 660 -9.42 -4.28 -7.93
CA ARG A 660 -8.49 -5.38 -7.63
C ARG A 660 -9.07 -6.41 -6.68
N ARG A 661 -9.80 -6.00 -5.64
CA ARG A 661 -10.48 -6.94 -4.72
C ARG A 661 -11.60 -7.72 -5.41
N MET A 662 -12.28 -7.12 -6.39
CA MET A 662 -13.31 -7.77 -7.22
C MET A 662 -12.72 -8.90 -8.09
N LEU A 663 -11.46 -8.80 -8.55
CA LEU A 663 -10.83 -9.86 -9.34
C LEU A 663 -10.70 -11.20 -8.58
N ASP A 664 -10.61 -11.13 -7.25
CA ASP A 664 -10.50 -12.31 -6.38
C ASP A 664 -11.88 -12.95 -6.06
N GLU A 665 -12.98 -12.30 -6.45
CA GLU A 665 -14.35 -12.80 -6.31
C GLU A 665 -14.66 -13.92 -7.34
N PRO A 666 -15.73 -14.71 -7.16
CA PRO A 666 -16.17 -15.70 -8.14
C PRO A 666 -16.44 -15.05 -9.51
N GLU A 667 -16.26 -15.81 -10.59
CA GLU A 667 -16.40 -15.29 -11.96
C GLU A 667 -17.77 -14.66 -12.23
N SER A 668 -18.83 -15.21 -11.64
CA SER A 668 -20.19 -14.66 -11.73
C SER A 668 -20.37 -13.26 -11.12
N GLN A 669 -19.43 -12.80 -10.29
CA GLN A 669 -19.47 -11.48 -9.63
C GLN A 669 -18.46 -10.48 -10.20
N ARG A 670 -17.55 -10.92 -11.08
CA ARG A 670 -16.55 -10.04 -11.73
C ARG A 670 -17.22 -9.22 -12.83
N ARG A 671 -17.68 -8.01 -12.50
CA ARG A 671 -18.43 -7.14 -13.45
C ARG A 671 -17.52 -6.14 -14.14
N ALA A 672 -17.69 -5.97 -15.46
CA ALA A 672 -17.11 -4.90 -16.27
C ALA A 672 -15.59 -4.67 -16.03
N VAL A 673 -14.81 -5.74 -15.86
CA VAL A 673 -13.38 -5.67 -15.48
C VAL A 673 -12.56 -4.83 -16.45
N GLU A 674 -12.71 -5.08 -17.75
CA GLU A 674 -12.00 -4.36 -18.80
C GLU A 674 -12.43 -2.89 -18.90
N PRO A 675 -13.74 -2.56 -19.05
CA PRO A 675 -14.22 -1.18 -18.99
C PRO A 675 -13.76 -0.43 -17.73
N LEU A 676 -13.72 -1.10 -16.58
CA LEU A 676 -13.26 -0.51 -15.31
C LEU A 676 -11.76 -0.17 -15.37
N ASN A 677 -10.91 -1.05 -15.90
CA ASN A 677 -9.49 -0.76 -16.08
C ASN A 677 -9.27 0.41 -17.06
N THR A 678 -10.04 0.46 -18.14
CA THR A 678 -10.03 1.58 -19.09
C THR A 678 -10.47 2.87 -18.43
N PHE A 679 -11.56 2.83 -17.65
CA PHE A 679 -12.08 3.99 -16.90
C PHE A 679 -11.05 4.51 -15.88
N ILE A 680 -10.39 3.63 -15.13
CA ILE A 680 -9.34 4.02 -14.18
C ILE A 680 -8.19 4.71 -14.93
N THR A 681 -7.73 4.13 -16.03
CA THR A 681 -6.63 4.67 -16.84
C THR A 681 -7.00 6.02 -17.46
N GLY A 682 -8.19 6.13 -18.04
CA GLY A 682 -8.73 7.38 -18.58
C GLY A 682 -8.87 8.47 -17.50
N SER A 683 -9.26 8.11 -16.28
CA SER A 683 -9.37 9.05 -15.16
C SER A 683 -8.00 9.63 -14.77
N TYR A 684 -6.94 8.81 -14.80
CA TYR A 684 -5.57 9.29 -14.59
C TYR A 684 -5.10 10.20 -15.73
N LEU A 685 -5.44 9.85 -16.98
CA LEU A 685 -5.11 10.66 -18.15
C LEU A 685 -5.81 12.02 -18.10
N LEU A 686 -7.11 12.06 -17.75
CA LEU A 686 -7.87 13.29 -17.56
C LEU A 686 -7.22 14.18 -16.48
N ALA A 687 -6.85 13.59 -15.33
CA ALA A 687 -6.14 14.29 -14.28
C ALA A 687 -4.80 14.88 -14.78
N ALA A 688 -4.11 14.16 -15.67
CA ALA A 688 -2.86 14.59 -16.30
C ALA A 688 -3.03 15.76 -17.25
N GLN A 689 -4.03 15.70 -18.11
CA GLN A 689 -4.33 16.77 -19.04
C GLN A 689 -4.74 18.06 -18.29
N LEU A 690 -5.59 17.95 -17.26
CA LEU A 690 -5.99 19.09 -16.42
C LEU A 690 -4.78 19.78 -15.77
N ALA A 691 -3.87 19.01 -15.17
CA ALA A 691 -2.64 19.57 -14.60
C ALA A 691 -1.74 20.22 -15.66
N SER A 692 -1.65 19.62 -16.86
CA SER A 692 -0.85 20.16 -17.95
C SER A 692 -1.39 21.50 -18.46
N ILE A 693 -2.71 21.68 -18.53
CA ILE A 693 -3.33 22.97 -18.89
C ILE A 693 -2.98 24.03 -17.85
N ARG A 694 -3.04 23.68 -16.56
CA ARG A 694 -2.66 24.64 -15.50
C ARG A 694 -1.24 25.13 -15.67
N LEU A 695 -0.31 24.23 -15.97
CA LEU A 695 1.09 24.55 -16.21
C LEU A 695 1.24 25.43 -17.45
N LEU A 696 0.51 25.12 -18.54
CA LEU A 696 0.50 25.93 -19.76
C LEU A 696 0.02 27.36 -19.46
N ILE A 697 -1.08 27.52 -18.73
CA ILE A 697 -1.61 28.83 -18.33
C ILE A 697 -0.58 29.62 -17.50
N GLN A 698 0.13 28.95 -16.59
CA GLN A 698 1.15 29.59 -15.75
C GLN A 698 2.42 29.97 -16.51
N GLN A 699 2.94 29.09 -17.37
CA GLN A 699 4.19 29.29 -18.09
C GLN A 699 4.05 30.23 -19.28
N ARG A 700 2.87 30.29 -19.90
CA ARG A 700 2.59 31.09 -21.11
C ARG A 700 1.53 32.17 -20.89
N SER A 701 1.35 32.64 -19.65
CA SER A 701 0.39 33.70 -19.32
C SER A 701 0.59 34.98 -20.14
N GLY A 702 1.83 35.28 -20.56
CA GLY A 702 2.16 36.41 -21.43
C GLY A 702 1.80 36.22 -22.91
N GLU A 703 1.61 34.98 -23.39
CA GLU A 703 1.24 34.64 -24.77
C GLU A 703 -0.28 34.45 -24.95
N LEU A 704 -1.04 34.47 -23.85
CA LEU A 704 -2.48 34.23 -23.78
C LEU A 704 -3.26 35.55 -23.66
N ASN A 705 -4.40 35.64 -24.35
CA ASN A 705 -5.29 36.80 -24.23
C ASN A 705 -5.98 36.86 -22.85
N ASN A 706 -5.39 37.60 -21.91
CA ASN A 706 -5.89 37.74 -20.55
C ASN A 706 -7.30 38.34 -20.42
N ALA A 707 -7.82 39.06 -21.42
CA ALA A 707 -9.17 39.64 -21.37
C ALA A 707 -10.28 38.61 -21.63
N ALA A 708 -10.06 37.67 -22.57
CA ALA A 708 -11.05 36.66 -22.96
C ALA A 708 -10.82 35.28 -22.30
N LEU A 709 -9.63 35.06 -21.74
CA LEU A 709 -9.24 33.80 -21.11
C LEU A 709 -10.16 33.40 -19.93
N PRO A 710 -10.56 34.29 -19.00
CA PRO A 710 -11.45 33.91 -17.89
C PRO A 710 -12.80 33.35 -18.35
N ALA A 711 -13.42 33.99 -19.36
CA ALA A 711 -14.69 33.53 -19.93
C ALA A 711 -14.55 32.19 -20.65
N THR A 712 -13.47 32.01 -21.42
CA THR A 712 -13.18 30.76 -22.14
C THR A 712 -12.99 29.59 -21.16
N LEU A 713 -12.22 29.82 -20.09
CA LEU A 713 -11.99 28.80 -19.06
C LEU A 713 -13.25 28.49 -18.25
N ALA A 714 -14.08 29.51 -17.94
CA ALA A 714 -15.35 29.31 -17.26
C ALA A 714 -16.33 28.48 -18.10
N ASN A 715 -16.44 28.77 -19.41
CA ASN A 715 -17.26 28.00 -20.33
C ASN A 715 -16.76 26.55 -20.47
N ALA A 716 -15.45 26.35 -20.66
CA ALA A 716 -14.87 25.02 -20.73
C ALA A 716 -15.06 24.24 -19.42
N SER A 717 -14.88 24.92 -18.27
CA SER A 717 -15.14 24.34 -16.95
C SER A 717 -16.60 23.91 -16.78
N GLY A 718 -17.56 24.75 -17.19
CA GLY A 718 -18.98 24.43 -17.15
C GLY A 718 -19.31 23.22 -18.01
N ASN A 719 -18.85 23.21 -19.26
CA ASN A 719 -19.06 22.13 -20.22
C ASN A 719 -18.48 20.80 -19.72
N ILE A 720 -17.20 20.77 -19.33
CA ILE A 720 -16.52 19.55 -18.90
C ILE A 720 -17.09 19.05 -17.57
N ALA A 721 -17.35 19.93 -16.60
CA ALA A 721 -17.93 19.52 -15.32
C ALA A 721 -19.36 18.98 -15.48
N ALA A 722 -20.16 19.54 -16.39
CA ALA A 722 -21.50 19.05 -16.69
C ALA A 722 -21.47 17.64 -17.30
N ILE A 723 -20.56 17.37 -18.25
CA ILE A 723 -20.37 16.03 -18.85
C ILE A 723 -20.02 14.99 -17.77
N LEU A 724 -19.19 15.38 -16.79
CA LEU A 724 -18.76 14.50 -15.71
C LEU A 724 -19.84 14.31 -14.62
N GLU A 725 -20.68 15.30 -14.35
CA GLU A 725 -21.71 15.21 -13.29
C GLU A 725 -23.03 14.61 -13.77
N ASN A 726 -23.41 14.85 -15.02
CA ASN A 726 -24.66 14.37 -15.61
C ASN A 726 -24.35 13.41 -16.75
N SER A 727 -24.20 12.12 -16.47
CA SER A 727 -24.10 11.10 -17.54
C SER A 727 -25.37 11.06 -18.39
N ASP A 728 -26.55 11.10 -17.77
CA ASP A 728 -27.83 10.98 -18.47
C ASP A 728 -28.25 12.22 -19.30
N ALA A 729 -27.63 13.37 -19.10
CA ALA A 729 -27.95 14.56 -19.87
C ALA A 729 -27.02 14.63 -21.08
N LYS A 730 -27.58 14.81 -22.28
CA LYS A 730 -26.90 15.57 -23.34
C LYS A 730 -27.18 17.04 -23.04
N PRO A 731 -26.40 17.72 -22.17
CA PRO A 731 -26.60 19.14 -22.01
C PRO A 731 -26.42 19.80 -23.38
N ASP A 732 -27.36 20.67 -23.74
CA ASP A 732 -27.26 21.55 -24.90
C ASP A 732 -26.15 22.57 -24.59
N LEU A 733 -24.90 22.09 -24.64
CA LEU A 733 -23.74 22.84 -24.23
C LEU A 733 -23.31 23.72 -25.39
N PRO A 734 -23.05 25.01 -25.15
CA PRO A 734 -22.46 25.86 -26.17
C PRO A 734 -21.12 25.24 -26.63
N PRO A 735 -20.86 25.18 -27.94
CA PRO A 735 -19.60 24.65 -28.45
C PRO A 735 -18.43 25.42 -27.83
N LEU A 736 -17.31 24.72 -27.65
CA LEU A 736 -16.07 25.40 -27.28
C LEU A 736 -15.81 26.49 -28.34
N PRO A 737 -15.46 27.73 -27.95
CA PRO A 737 -15.19 28.78 -28.92
C PRO A 737 -14.13 28.31 -29.93
N GLU A 738 -14.47 28.30 -31.22
CA GLU A 738 -13.52 27.94 -32.29
C GLU A 738 -12.44 29.01 -32.45
N GLU A 739 -12.79 30.29 -32.22
CA GLU A 739 -11.88 31.42 -32.22
C GLU A 739 -12.22 32.41 -31.09
N ILE A 740 -11.19 32.99 -30.48
CA ILE A 740 -11.34 34.07 -29.50
C ILE A 740 -11.47 35.38 -30.28
N PRO A 741 -12.61 36.09 -30.22
CA PRO A 741 -12.84 37.27 -31.04
C PRO A 741 -11.74 38.32 -30.85
N GLY A 742 -11.09 38.73 -31.95
CA GLY A 742 -10.23 39.91 -32.01
C GLY A 742 -8.71 39.72 -31.84
N VAL A 743 -8.15 38.50 -31.97
CA VAL A 743 -6.69 38.29 -31.81
C VAL A 743 -6.16 37.26 -32.83
N PRO A 744 -5.02 37.50 -33.52
CA PRO A 744 -4.35 36.47 -34.31
C PRO A 744 -3.91 35.32 -33.40
N ALA A 745 -4.31 34.10 -33.74
CA ALA A 745 -4.14 32.93 -32.89
C ALA A 745 -2.65 32.66 -32.61
N SER A 746 -2.18 33.00 -31.40
CA SER A 746 -0.84 32.61 -30.96
C SER A 746 -0.75 31.07 -30.89
N ASN A 747 0.43 30.51 -31.11
CA ASN A 747 0.66 29.07 -30.98
C ASN A 747 0.21 28.51 -29.61
N ALA A 748 0.28 29.33 -28.55
CA ALA A 748 -0.16 28.95 -27.21
C ALA A 748 -1.68 28.93 -27.05
N GLN A 749 -2.39 29.86 -27.70
CA GLN A 749 -3.85 29.96 -27.62
C GLN A 749 -4.53 28.81 -28.37
N LEU A 750 -4.00 28.43 -29.55
CA LEU A 750 -4.41 27.23 -30.27
C LEU A 750 -4.13 25.95 -29.47
N LEU A 751 -2.96 25.87 -28.83
CA LEU A 751 -2.61 24.74 -27.98
C LEU A 751 -3.54 24.61 -26.77
N LEU A 752 -3.92 25.73 -26.14
CA LEU A 752 -4.88 25.75 -25.04
C LEU A 752 -6.24 25.22 -25.50
N LEU A 753 -6.78 25.73 -26.62
CA LEU A 753 -8.07 25.28 -27.17
C LEU A 753 -8.04 23.79 -27.53
N HIS A 754 -6.96 23.31 -28.15
CA HIS A 754 -6.77 21.89 -28.46
C HIS A 754 -6.77 21.02 -27.20
N ARG A 755 -6.04 21.44 -26.15
CA ARG A 755 -6.02 20.70 -24.88
C ARG A 755 -7.38 20.72 -24.17
N LEU A 756 -8.11 21.82 -24.22
CA LEU A 756 -9.48 21.88 -23.68
C LEU A 756 -10.43 20.94 -24.43
N ALA A 757 -10.27 20.81 -25.76
CA ALA A 757 -11.02 19.85 -26.56
C ALA A 757 -10.66 18.41 -26.20
N GLU A 758 -9.38 18.07 -26.06
CA GLU A 758 -8.92 16.74 -25.61
C GLU A 758 -9.52 16.35 -24.25
N ILE A 759 -9.51 17.29 -23.29
CA ILE A 759 -10.09 17.07 -21.94
C ILE A 759 -11.60 16.86 -22.03
N ARG A 760 -12.30 17.63 -22.86
CA ARG A 760 -13.73 17.46 -23.08
C ARG A 760 -14.04 16.08 -23.67
N ASP A 761 -13.26 15.65 -24.66
CA ASP A 761 -13.48 14.37 -25.31
C ASP A 761 -13.15 13.20 -24.36
N GLY A 762 -12.07 13.30 -23.58
CA GLY A 762 -11.76 12.33 -22.52
C GLY A 762 -12.80 12.30 -21.40
N ALA A 763 -13.38 13.45 -21.04
CA ALA A 763 -14.48 13.51 -20.08
C ALA A 763 -15.76 12.84 -20.61
N ARG A 764 -16.05 12.97 -21.91
CA ARG A 764 -17.16 12.28 -22.58
C ARG A 764 -16.96 10.77 -22.56
N GLU A 765 -15.78 10.29 -22.96
CA GLU A 765 -15.45 8.86 -22.95
C GLU A 765 -15.59 8.26 -21.54
N LEU A 766 -15.14 8.97 -20.50
CA LEU A 766 -15.32 8.53 -19.11
C LEU A 766 -16.79 8.47 -18.71
N SER A 767 -17.61 9.43 -19.14
CA SER A 767 -19.04 9.43 -18.85
C SER A 767 -19.74 8.25 -19.53
N GLU A 768 -19.45 8.00 -20.81
CA GLU A 768 -19.97 6.84 -21.57
C GLU A 768 -19.53 5.50 -20.96
N LEU A 769 -18.26 5.36 -20.56
CA LEU A 769 -17.76 4.19 -19.85
C LEU A 769 -18.46 3.99 -18.50
N SER A 770 -18.79 5.07 -17.80
CA SER A 770 -19.49 5.00 -16.52
C SER A 770 -20.92 4.48 -16.66
N GLU A 771 -21.62 4.89 -17.73
CA GLU A 771 -22.93 4.36 -18.09
C GLU A 771 -22.84 2.88 -18.43
N TYR A 772 -21.84 2.47 -19.21
CA TYR A 772 -21.64 1.06 -19.52
C TYR A 772 -21.41 0.21 -18.27
N ILE A 773 -20.60 0.71 -17.32
CA ILE A 773 -20.34 0.06 -16.03
C ILE A 773 -21.62 -0.01 -15.18
N GLY A 774 -22.49 1.01 -15.24
CA GLY A 774 -23.77 1.07 -14.52
C GLY A 774 -24.92 0.30 -15.16
N ALA A 775 -25.06 0.31 -16.48
CA ALA A 775 -26.18 -0.30 -17.22
C ALA A 775 -26.17 -1.83 -17.17
N ARG A 776 -24.96 -2.43 -17.15
CA ARG A 776 -24.77 -3.88 -16.94
C ARG A 776 -25.22 -4.38 -15.55
N GLU A 777 -25.61 -3.46 -14.67
CA GLU A 777 -26.25 -3.76 -13.37
C GLU A 777 -27.77 -4.02 -13.52
N GLN A 778 -28.44 -3.32 -14.44
CA GLN A 778 -29.90 -3.40 -14.62
C GLN A 778 -30.32 -4.65 -15.40
N THR A 779 -29.50 -5.11 -16.35
CA THR A 779 -29.86 -6.20 -17.27
C THR A 779 -29.93 -7.59 -16.60
N ILE A 780 -29.41 -7.76 -15.38
CA ILE A 780 -29.42 -9.04 -14.64
C ILE A 780 -30.32 -8.97 -13.38
N ALA A 781 -30.83 -7.78 -13.04
CA ALA A 781 -31.81 -7.61 -11.95
C ALA A 781 -33.25 -7.97 -12.37
N ALA A 782 -33.51 -8.12 -13.67
CA ALA A 782 -34.73 -8.73 -14.18
C ALA A 782 -34.54 -10.26 -14.18
N PRO A 783 -35.33 -11.06 -13.45
CA PRO A 783 -35.37 -12.49 -13.72
C PRO A 783 -35.82 -12.64 -15.17
N GLU A 784 -35.01 -13.31 -16.00
CA GLU A 784 -35.48 -13.78 -17.30
C GLU A 784 -36.77 -14.55 -17.06
N SER A 785 -37.89 -13.98 -17.49
CA SER A 785 -39.11 -14.76 -17.65
C SER A 785 -38.75 -15.91 -18.59
N PRO A 786 -39.11 -17.16 -18.27
CA PRO A 786 -38.83 -18.27 -19.17
C PRO A 786 -39.61 -18.00 -20.45
N SER A 787 -38.89 -17.56 -21.49
CA SER A 787 -39.46 -17.44 -22.83
C SER A 787 -39.86 -18.85 -23.24
N SER A 788 -41.17 -19.04 -23.31
CA SER A 788 -41.83 -20.16 -23.93
C SER A 788 -41.29 -20.32 -25.35
N LYS A 789 -40.51 -21.37 -25.61
CA LYS A 789 -40.43 -21.94 -26.95
C LYS A 789 -41.43 -23.08 -27.04
N PRO A 790 -42.31 -23.09 -28.05
CA PRO A 790 -43.22 -24.20 -28.27
C PRO A 790 -42.48 -25.36 -28.97
N LEU A 791 -42.72 -26.56 -28.43
CA LEU A 791 -42.41 -27.91 -28.92
C LEU A 791 -40.94 -28.29 -29.12
#